data_AF-A0A7W0VUZ9-F1
#
_entry.id   AF-A0A7W0VUZ9-F1
#
_cell.length_a   1.000
_cell.length_b   1.000
_cell.length_c   1.000
_cell.angle_alpha   90.00
_cell.angle_beta   90.00
_cell.angle_gamma   90.00
#
_symmetry.space_group_name_H-M   'P 1'
#
loop_
_entity.id
_entity.type
_entity.pdbx_description
1 polymer ?
#
loop_
_entity_poly.entity_id
_entity_poly.type
_entity_poly.pdbx_seq_one_letter_code
_entity_poly.pdbx_strand_id
1 'polypeptide(L)'
;FPVALELYDTACTLAPGAANLIERAEALYRSTALEAAALSFQTIATDTAALDRTQRIGVFRRLAQIHTELGKASQAQVWHGKVLDLDPTHRDTLNDLAELHLAGGRYDDAIASLRALSSAADPAERGALLERIGDLYRHQLKNPARATSTYLDALELDRTNRRVLQRLLDLQTAAGQWTRAVETIGKFIDQETDRARRAAYHLAAAEIRRTELKDTGGALEDYDHALDDLLGTNPVPEAARTRALYVFHQVDTLVTADRDWKYLEKAYRRMIKRMPTGDPVLITLWHALGELYRSRLVHPQSAIQAFEVAHSLDPDKAPVRSRILADLYGKSITDARPAETTAAVAKLVEADPDSSGAYRVLAETSLQAKQIDHAWCAARALVVLKRASFDEELLYKKYQPHEVKKATGILDEDAWAQVRHPDEDRHISAIFAVIWESLVALRAGSAKSFELKPKERLPIEDDSRVVAKIFRHAARVLNVALPDVYVQPRRAGSLLLANIVEKGRLVPTVIVGRDMMTGYRDTEIAASVGAMLALLRPIYYLKLTLSTVEELEAAVAAAALLVGRKVGRPELSPLVEVFAPAIKAHLTRPAAEALLALVERLPPVLDLARWRSSVDATAQRAGLLVAGELAASTRMTTLSGPRAAQRVKDLIAYSVSPAYFAVRQHLGVTVARR
;
A
#
# COMPACT_ATOMS: atom_id res chain seq x y z
N PHE A 1 54.29 -27.28 -56.90
CA PHE A 1 54.04 -28.71 -56.66
C PHE A 1 54.79 -29.63 -57.62
N PRO A 2 54.75 -29.45 -58.97
CA PRO A 2 55.46 -30.34 -59.90
C PRO A 2 56.98 -30.41 -59.64
N VAL A 3 57.63 -29.25 -59.48
CA VAL A 3 59.07 -29.15 -59.14
C VAL A 3 59.39 -29.83 -57.80
N ALA A 4 58.49 -29.75 -56.82
CA ALA A 4 58.70 -30.41 -55.53
C ALA A 4 58.60 -31.94 -55.65
N LEU A 5 57.68 -32.45 -56.47
CA LEU A 5 57.55 -33.88 -56.76
C LEU A 5 58.78 -34.43 -57.48
N GLU A 6 59.31 -33.72 -58.48
CA GLU A 6 60.56 -34.09 -59.18
C GLU A 6 61.77 -34.13 -58.23
N LEU A 7 61.87 -33.17 -57.32
CA LEU A 7 62.92 -33.14 -56.30
C LEU A 7 62.78 -34.31 -55.32
N TYR A 8 61.56 -34.66 -54.90
CA TYR A 8 61.32 -35.80 -54.03
C TYR A 8 61.49 -37.15 -54.75
N ASP A 9 61.16 -37.26 -56.04
CA ASP A 9 61.47 -38.42 -56.88
C ASP A 9 62.98 -38.66 -56.91
N THR A 10 63.76 -37.60 -57.14
CA THR A 10 65.23 -37.65 -57.13
C THR A 10 65.79 -38.00 -55.74
N ALA A 11 65.18 -37.47 -54.67
CA ALA A 11 65.59 -37.82 -53.31
C ALA A 11 65.30 -39.30 -52.97
N CYS A 12 64.18 -39.85 -53.45
CA CYS A 12 63.82 -41.26 -53.24
C CYS A 12 64.75 -42.22 -54.00
N THR A 13 65.27 -41.83 -55.18
CA THR A 13 66.23 -42.67 -55.93
C THR A 13 67.62 -42.66 -55.31
N LEU A 14 68.04 -41.52 -54.75
CA LEU A 14 69.37 -41.36 -54.12
C LEU A 14 69.44 -41.96 -52.72
N ALA A 15 68.34 -41.87 -51.95
CA ALA A 15 68.24 -42.40 -50.60
C ALA A 15 66.82 -42.94 -50.36
N PRO A 16 66.58 -44.22 -50.68
CA PRO A 16 65.29 -44.87 -50.44
C PRO A 16 65.12 -45.13 -48.93
N GLY A 17 64.71 -44.08 -48.22
CA GLY A 17 64.36 -44.11 -46.80
C GLY A 17 62.89 -43.76 -46.60
N ALA A 18 62.29 -44.30 -45.54
CA ALA A 18 60.90 -44.07 -45.18
C ALA A 18 60.52 -42.57 -45.14
N ALA A 19 61.41 -41.71 -44.66
CA ALA A 19 61.18 -40.27 -44.57
C ALA A 19 60.97 -39.60 -45.94
N ASN A 20 61.81 -39.91 -46.93
CA ASN A 20 61.71 -39.34 -48.28
C ASN A 20 60.45 -39.84 -49.00
N LEU A 21 60.09 -41.12 -48.79
CA LEU A 21 58.86 -41.70 -49.35
C LEU A 21 57.59 -41.07 -48.76
N ILE A 22 57.58 -40.79 -47.44
CA ILE A 22 56.46 -40.12 -46.77
C ILE A 22 56.30 -38.67 -47.28
N GLU A 23 57.38 -37.89 -47.35
CA GLU A 23 57.32 -36.50 -47.83
C GLU A 23 56.88 -36.39 -49.29
N ARG A 24 57.30 -37.34 -50.13
CA ARG A 24 56.81 -37.46 -51.50
C ARG A 24 55.32 -37.73 -51.56
N ALA A 25 54.81 -38.65 -50.74
CA ALA A 25 53.39 -38.97 -50.67
C ALA A 25 52.56 -37.81 -50.11
N GLU A 26 53.10 -37.05 -49.15
CA GLU A 26 52.54 -35.78 -48.65
C GLU A 26 52.46 -34.72 -49.76
N ALA A 27 53.51 -34.59 -50.58
CA ALA A 27 53.51 -33.66 -51.71
C ALA A 27 52.42 -33.99 -52.75
N LEU A 28 52.17 -35.28 -53.01
CA LEU A 28 51.06 -35.75 -53.87
C LEU A 28 49.69 -35.44 -53.26
N TYR A 29 49.55 -35.60 -51.94
CA TYR A 29 48.31 -35.26 -51.24
C TYR A 29 48.03 -33.74 -51.31
N ARG A 30 49.04 -32.90 -51.04
CA ARG A 30 48.91 -31.42 -51.13
C ARG A 30 48.65 -30.94 -52.56
N SER A 31 49.06 -31.69 -53.58
CA SER A 31 48.74 -31.40 -54.98
C SER A 31 47.35 -31.89 -55.40
N THR A 32 46.49 -32.32 -54.46
CA THR A 32 45.13 -32.84 -54.68
C THR A 32 45.05 -34.11 -55.54
N ALA A 33 46.18 -34.78 -55.78
CA ALA A 33 46.24 -36.03 -56.54
C ALA A 33 45.93 -37.22 -55.61
N LEU A 34 44.70 -37.25 -55.08
CA LEU A 34 44.29 -38.12 -53.96
C LEU A 34 44.49 -39.61 -54.24
N GLU A 35 44.23 -40.09 -55.46
CA GLU A 35 44.40 -41.52 -55.80
C GLU A 35 45.88 -41.94 -55.88
N ALA A 36 46.72 -41.08 -56.46
CA ALA A 36 48.16 -41.30 -56.54
C ALA A 36 48.81 -41.20 -55.14
N ALA A 37 48.32 -40.31 -54.29
CA ALA A 37 48.71 -40.20 -52.90
C ALA A 37 48.31 -41.45 -52.11
N ALA A 38 47.06 -41.94 -52.26
CA ALA A 38 46.59 -43.16 -51.60
C ALA A 38 47.46 -44.37 -51.96
N LEU A 39 47.75 -44.57 -53.25
CA LEU A 39 48.62 -45.66 -53.70
C LEU A 39 50.03 -45.55 -53.12
N SER A 40 50.60 -44.34 -53.11
CA SER A 40 51.95 -44.09 -52.57
C SER A 40 52.03 -44.32 -51.06
N PHE A 41 51.02 -43.91 -50.29
CA PHE A 41 50.99 -44.24 -48.87
C PHE A 41 50.68 -45.73 -48.63
N GLN A 42 49.93 -46.40 -49.50
CA GLN A 42 49.61 -47.83 -49.37
C GLN A 42 50.82 -48.73 -49.60
N THR A 43 51.71 -48.38 -50.54
CA THR A 43 52.98 -49.10 -50.74
C THR A 43 53.92 -48.92 -49.54
N ILE A 44 53.99 -47.72 -48.96
CA ILE A 44 54.71 -47.45 -47.72
C ILE A 44 54.13 -48.27 -46.55
N ALA A 45 52.79 -48.36 -46.49
CA ALA A 45 52.07 -49.13 -45.47
C ALA A 45 52.28 -50.65 -45.57
N THR A 46 52.65 -51.20 -46.74
CA THR A 46 52.96 -52.64 -46.88
C THR A 46 54.35 -53.01 -46.35
N ASP A 47 55.31 -52.08 -46.36
CA ASP A 47 56.66 -52.28 -45.82
C ASP A 47 56.80 -51.69 -44.41
N THR A 48 56.05 -52.27 -43.46
CA THR A 48 56.00 -51.77 -42.08
C THR A 48 57.29 -51.98 -41.28
N ALA A 49 58.21 -52.82 -41.76
CA ALA A 49 59.46 -53.15 -41.08
C ALA A 49 60.44 -51.95 -41.06
N ALA A 50 60.35 -51.07 -42.05
CA ALA A 50 61.19 -49.87 -42.18
C ALA A 50 60.67 -48.64 -41.42
N LEU A 51 59.48 -48.73 -40.79
CA LEU A 51 58.80 -47.62 -40.13
C LEU A 51 58.82 -47.76 -38.61
N ASP A 52 59.12 -46.68 -37.90
CA ASP A 52 58.88 -46.61 -36.46
C ASP A 52 57.36 -46.51 -36.15
N ARG A 53 56.99 -46.63 -34.87
CA ARG A 53 55.58 -46.63 -34.45
C ARG A 53 54.87 -45.32 -34.80
N THR A 54 55.52 -44.18 -34.64
CA THR A 54 54.95 -42.85 -34.91
C THR A 54 54.74 -42.64 -36.41
N GLN A 55 55.71 -43.06 -37.22
CA GLN A 55 55.65 -43.03 -38.68
C GLN A 55 54.53 -43.93 -39.21
N ARG A 56 54.35 -45.14 -38.66
CA ARG A 56 53.22 -46.03 -39.00
C ARG A 56 51.87 -45.39 -38.71
N ILE A 57 51.71 -44.79 -37.53
CA ILE A 57 50.48 -44.06 -37.16
C ILE A 57 50.23 -42.91 -38.13
N GLY A 58 51.25 -42.11 -38.46
CA GLY A 58 51.15 -41.01 -39.42
C GLY A 58 50.70 -41.45 -40.81
N VAL A 59 51.32 -42.51 -41.35
CA VAL A 59 50.99 -43.09 -42.68
C VAL A 59 49.57 -43.64 -42.71
N PHE A 60 49.18 -44.44 -41.71
CA PHE A 60 47.84 -45.02 -41.65
C PHE A 60 46.75 -43.95 -41.47
N ARG A 61 46.99 -42.91 -40.66
CA ARG A 61 46.05 -41.79 -40.51
C ARG A 61 45.89 -41.03 -41.82
N ARG A 62 46.97 -40.76 -42.55
CA ARG A 62 46.90 -40.06 -43.83
C ARG A 62 46.15 -40.88 -44.89
N LEU A 63 46.37 -42.21 -44.93
CA LEU A 63 45.55 -43.11 -45.76
C LEU A 63 44.07 -43.01 -45.42
N ALA A 64 43.74 -43.06 -44.13
CA ALA A 64 42.35 -42.94 -43.68
C ALA A 64 41.71 -41.61 -44.09
N GLN A 65 42.44 -40.49 -43.96
CA GLN A 65 41.99 -39.17 -44.40
C GLN A 65 41.76 -39.12 -45.92
N ILE A 66 42.72 -39.58 -46.72
CA ILE A 66 42.60 -39.61 -48.19
C ILE A 66 41.40 -40.46 -48.63
N HIS A 67 41.21 -41.63 -48.03
CA HIS A 67 40.06 -42.49 -48.34
C HIS A 67 38.73 -41.86 -47.90
N THR A 68 38.71 -41.05 -46.85
CA THR A 68 37.54 -40.27 -46.44
C THR A 68 37.21 -39.19 -47.46
N GLU A 69 38.19 -38.43 -47.92
CA GLU A 69 38.02 -37.40 -48.96
C GLU A 69 37.59 -37.98 -50.31
N LEU A 70 38.03 -39.20 -50.64
CA LEU A 70 37.59 -39.96 -51.81
C LEU A 70 36.18 -40.57 -51.67
N GLY A 71 35.48 -40.36 -50.54
CA GLY A 71 34.17 -40.95 -50.26
C GLY A 71 34.20 -42.48 -50.01
N LYS A 72 35.39 -43.07 -49.86
CA LYS A 72 35.61 -44.52 -49.66
C LYS A 72 35.57 -44.86 -48.17
N ALA A 73 34.42 -44.64 -47.52
CA ALA A 73 34.23 -44.76 -46.08
C ALA A 73 34.67 -46.12 -45.49
N SER A 74 34.37 -47.24 -46.15
CA SER A 74 34.76 -48.58 -45.67
C SER A 74 36.29 -48.77 -45.64
N GLN A 75 37.00 -48.20 -46.61
CA GLN A 75 38.47 -48.26 -46.65
C GLN A 75 39.08 -47.34 -45.59
N ALA A 76 38.51 -46.15 -45.39
CA ALA A 76 38.92 -45.24 -44.33
C ALA A 76 38.82 -45.89 -42.94
N GLN A 77 37.74 -46.64 -42.67
CA GLN A 77 37.58 -47.38 -41.41
C GLN A 77 38.67 -48.44 -41.18
N VAL A 78 39.05 -49.21 -42.22
CA VAL A 78 40.11 -50.21 -42.09
C VAL A 78 41.43 -49.55 -41.70
N TRP A 79 41.76 -48.41 -42.31
CA TRP A 79 42.99 -47.69 -42.00
C TRP A 79 42.96 -47.03 -40.62
N HIS A 80 41.83 -46.47 -40.20
CA HIS A 80 41.65 -46.00 -38.82
C HIS A 80 41.76 -47.15 -37.80
N GLY A 81 41.23 -48.34 -38.11
CA GLY A 81 41.37 -49.54 -37.28
C GLY A 81 42.84 -49.90 -37.05
N LYS A 82 43.66 -49.89 -38.11
CA LYS A 82 45.12 -50.14 -38.00
C LYS A 82 45.85 -49.09 -37.15
N VAL A 83 45.38 -47.84 -37.11
CA VAL A 83 45.91 -46.84 -36.17
C VAL A 83 45.55 -47.22 -34.73
N LEU A 84 44.30 -47.59 -34.47
CA LEU A 84 43.82 -47.98 -33.14
C LEU A 84 44.44 -49.30 -32.64
N ASP A 85 44.83 -50.22 -33.54
CA ASP A 85 45.62 -51.42 -33.19
C ASP A 85 46.99 -51.05 -32.62
N LEU A 86 47.58 -49.94 -33.08
CA LEU A 86 48.88 -49.43 -32.63
C LEU A 86 48.77 -48.48 -31.43
N ASP A 87 47.71 -47.68 -31.35
CA ASP A 87 47.40 -46.78 -30.23
C ASP A 87 45.87 -46.71 -30.04
N PRO A 88 45.33 -47.52 -29.11
CA PRO A 88 43.88 -47.58 -28.85
C PRO A 88 43.27 -46.27 -28.36
N THR A 89 44.09 -45.33 -27.89
CA THR A 89 43.68 -44.04 -27.35
C THR A 89 44.00 -42.87 -28.27
N HIS A 90 44.39 -43.14 -29.51
CA HIS A 90 44.80 -42.11 -30.48
C HIS A 90 43.64 -41.14 -30.78
N ARG A 91 43.74 -39.94 -30.22
CA ARG A 91 42.63 -38.98 -30.12
C ARG A 91 42.08 -38.51 -31.47
N ASP A 92 42.96 -38.10 -32.37
CA ASP A 92 42.55 -37.61 -33.71
C ASP A 92 41.79 -38.69 -34.48
N THR A 93 42.27 -39.94 -34.40
CA THR A 93 41.63 -41.06 -35.10
C THR A 93 40.27 -41.43 -34.51
N LEU A 94 40.13 -41.40 -33.18
CA LEU A 94 38.84 -41.63 -32.55
C LEU A 94 37.82 -40.53 -32.93
N ASN A 95 38.26 -39.28 -33.07
CA ASN A 95 37.42 -38.18 -33.54
C ASN A 95 37.03 -38.34 -35.02
N ASP A 96 37.99 -38.59 -35.90
CA ASP A 96 37.73 -38.82 -37.33
C ASP A 96 36.78 -40.00 -37.56
N LEU A 97 36.97 -41.09 -36.82
CA LEU A 97 36.13 -42.27 -36.91
C LEU A 97 34.71 -42.01 -36.37
N ALA A 98 34.57 -41.19 -35.31
CA ALA A 98 33.27 -40.74 -34.83
C ALA A 98 32.52 -39.92 -35.88
N GLU A 99 33.17 -38.94 -36.52
CA GLU A 99 32.55 -38.14 -37.59
C GLU A 99 32.18 -39.00 -38.80
N LEU A 100 33.06 -39.92 -39.21
CA LEU A 100 32.81 -40.85 -40.31
C LEU A 100 31.61 -41.76 -40.03
N HIS A 101 31.48 -42.26 -38.79
CA HIS A 101 30.33 -43.05 -38.36
C HIS A 101 29.04 -42.23 -38.33
N LEU A 102 29.09 -40.97 -37.87
CA LEU A 102 27.94 -40.07 -37.87
C LEU A 102 27.45 -39.74 -39.28
N ALA A 103 28.37 -39.44 -40.21
CA ALA A 103 28.04 -39.20 -41.61
C ALA A 103 27.40 -40.44 -42.28
N GLY A 104 27.82 -41.64 -41.86
CA GLY A 104 27.27 -42.90 -42.33
C GLY A 104 26.02 -43.40 -41.60
N GLY A 105 25.46 -42.63 -40.66
CA GLY A 105 24.27 -43.04 -39.87
C GLY A 105 24.50 -44.19 -38.88
N ARG A 106 25.76 -44.56 -38.61
CA ARG A 106 26.13 -45.64 -37.68
C ARG A 106 26.33 -45.08 -36.27
N TYR A 107 25.23 -44.74 -35.62
CA TYR A 107 25.26 -44.01 -34.34
C TYR A 107 25.86 -44.82 -33.18
N ASP A 108 25.61 -46.13 -33.07
CA ASP A 108 26.19 -46.95 -32.00
C ASP A 108 27.72 -47.02 -32.10
N ASP A 109 28.25 -47.18 -33.31
CA ASP A 109 29.70 -47.18 -33.56
C ASP A 109 30.31 -45.80 -33.30
N ALA A 110 29.61 -44.72 -33.67
CA ALA A 110 30.04 -43.36 -33.34
C ALA A 110 30.12 -43.13 -31.83
N ILE A 111 29.12 -43.62 -31.08
CA ILE A 111 29.10 -43.52 -29.62
C ILE A 111 30.24 -44.32 -28.98
N ALA A 112 30.59 -45.50 -29.51
CA ALA A 112 31.72 -46.28 -29.02
C ALA A 112 33.04 -45.49 -29.16
N SER A 113 33.26 -44.85 -30.31
CA SER A 113 34.44 -44.00 -30.56
C SER A 113 34.48 -42.76 -29.66
N LEU A 114 33.34 -42.09 -29.50
CA LEU A 114 33.23 -40.93 -28.60
C LEU A 114 33.46 -41.33 -27.13
N ARG A 115 33.00 -42.52 -26.71
CA ARG A 115 33.26 -43.05 -25.35
C ARG A 115 34.74 -43.35 -25.15
N ALA A 116 35.39 -43.99 -26.12
CA ALA A 116 36.83 -44.22 -26.08
C ALA A 116 37.61 -42.89 -25.98
N LEU A 117 37.22 -41.89 -26.79
CA LEU A 117 37.80 -40.55 -26.74
C LEU A 117 37.60 -39.90 -25.37
N SER A 118 36.39 -40.02 -24.80
CA SER A 118 36.05 -39.45 -23.49
C SER A 118 36.86 -40.05 -22.34
N SER A 119 37.30 -41.32 -22.47
CA SER A 119 38.08 -42.01 -21.43
C SER A 119 39.51 -41.49 -21.32
N ALA A 120 40.06 -40.94 -22.41
CA ALA A 120 41.40 -40.39 -22.51
C ALA A 120 41.41 -38.84 -22.50
N ALA A 121 40.27 -38.21 -22.20
CA ALA A 121 40.09 -36.77 -22.19
C ALA A 121 40.22 -36.17 -20.77
N ASP A 122 40.54 -34.89 -20.71
CA ASP A 122 40.45 -34.13 -19.46
C ASP A 122 38.97 -33.97 -19.02
N PRO A 123 38.68 -33.57 -17.76
CA PRO A 123 37.31 -33.49 -17.27
C PRO A 123 36.38 -32.57 -18.07
N ALA A 124 36.90 -31.46 -18.61
CA ALA A 124 36.09 -30.47 -19.32
C ALA A 124 35.68 -31.01 -20.70
N GLU A 125 36.65 -31.56 -21.43
CA GLU A 125 36.42 -32.20 -22.72
C GLU A 125 35.57 -33.47 -22.58
N ARG A 126 35.83 -34.29 -21.55
CA ARG A 126 35.02 -35.47 -21.25
C ARG A 126 33.54 -35.10 -21.04
N GLY A 127 33.27 -33.99 -20.34
CA GLY A 127 31.92 -33.46 -20.18
C GLY A 127 31.25 -33.13 -21.52
N ALA A 128 31.96 -32.43 -22.42
CA ALA A 128 31.45 -32.09 -23.75
C ALA A 128 31.19 -33.33 -24.63
N LEU A 129 32.05 -34.35 -24.55
CA LEU A 129 31.86 -35.61 -25.27
C LEU A 129 30.66 -36.40 -24.73
N LEU A 130 30.48 -36.47 -23.41
CA LEU A 130 29.30 -37.10 -22.80
C LEU A 130 28.02 -36.35 -23.17
N GLU A 131 28.05 -35.02 -23.21
CA GLU A 131 26.94 -34.20 -23.69
C GLU A 131 26.55 -34.59 -25.14
N ARG A 132 27.54 -34.72 -26.02
CA ARG A 132 27.34 -35.15 -27.42
C ARG A 132 26.78 -36.57 -27.52
N ILE A 133 27.29 -37.52 -26.74
CA ILE A 133 26.79 -38.90 -26.70
C ILE A 133 25.32 -38.92 -26.22
N GLY A 134 24.98 -38.12 -25.21
CA GLY A 134 23.61 -37.99 -24.72
C GLY A 134 22.65 -37.50 -25.81
N ASP A 135 23.06 -36.53 -26.62
CA ASP A 135 22.26 -36.02 -27.75
C ASP A 135 22.03 -37.06 -28.84
N LEU A 136 23.03 -37.90 -29.13
CA LEU A 136 22.88 -39.01 -30.06
C LEU A 136 21.87 -40.03 -29.54
N TYR A 137 21.94 -40.37 -28.25
CA TYR A 137 20.93 -41.25 -27.63
C TYR A 137 19.53 -40.64 -27.66
N ARG A 138 19.40 -39.33 -27.38
CA ARG A 138 18.10 -38.63 -27.35
C ARG A 138 17.47 -38.53 -28.75
N HIS A 139 18.21 -38.00 -29.72
CA HIS A 139 17.64 -37.57 -31.00
C HIS A 139 17.70 -38.65 -32.08
N GLN A 140 18.83 -39.35 -32.21
CA GLN A 140 19.05 -40.29 -33.31
C GLN A 140 18.57 -41.70 -32.94
N LEU A 141 19.02 -42.20 -31.78
CA LEU A 141 18.65 -43.54 -31.33
C LEU A 141 17.32 -43.59 -30.57
N LYS A 142 16.71 -42.42 -30.30
CA LYS A 142 15.43 -42.28 -29.58
C LYS A 142 15.36 -43.13 -28.30
N ASN A 143 16.48 -43.21 -27.58
CA ASN A 143 16.64 -43.99 -26.35
C ASN A 143 16.80 -43.04 -25.15
N PRO A 144 15.67 -42.56 -24.57
CA PRO A 144 15.71 -41.58 -23.49
C PRO A 144 16.40 -42.12 -22.23
N ALA A 145 16.29 -43.42 -21.93
CA ALA A 145 16.91 -44.02 -20.76
C ALA A 145 18.45 -43.93 -20.79
N ARG A 146 19.06 -44.26 -21.94
CA ARG A 146 20.51 -44.12 -22.13
C ARG A 146 20.95 -42.66 -22.19
N ALA A 147 20.13 -41.79 -22.79
CA ALA A 147 20.39 -40.35 -22.80
C ALA A 147 20.42 -39.78 -21.37
N THR A 148 19.43 -40.11 -20.53
CA THR A 148 19.37 -39.72 -19.11
C THR A 148 20.61 -40.17 -18.35
N SER A 149 21.01 -41.44 -18.46
CA SER A 149 22.23 -41.95 -17.79
C SER A 149 23.47 -41.16 -18.23
N THR A 150 23.63 -40.93 -19.53
CA THR A 150 24.81 -40.24 -20.06
C THR A 150 24.84 -38.76 -19.63
N TYR A 151 23.69 -38.09 -19.57
CA TYR A 151 23.61 -36.72 -19.06
C TYR A 151 23.89 -36.64 -17.55
N LEU A 152 23.49 -37.65 -16.77
CA LEU A 152 23.86 -37.72 -15.35
C LEU A 152 25.37 -37.86 -15.18
N ASP A 153 26.02 -38.73 -15.95
CA ASP A 153 27.48 -38.88 -15.96
C ASP A 153 28.17 -37.54 -16.34
N ALA A 154 27.63 -36.79 -17.30
CA ALA A 154 28.13 -35.47 -17.67
C ALA A 154 28.00 -34.45 -16.51
N LEU A 155 26.90 -34.50 -15.75
CA LEU A 155 26.66 -33.63 -14.60
C LEU A 155 27.50 -33.99 -13.36
N GLU A 156 28.05 -35.20 -13.28
CA GLU A 156 29.03 -35.53 -12.25
C GLU A 156 30.34 -34.76 -12.44
N LEU A 157 30.71 -34.47 -13.69
CA LEU A 157 31.91 -33.70 -14.05
C LEU A 157 31.68 -32.18 -13.92
N ASP A 158 30.55 -31.69 -14.42
CA ASP A 158 30.14 -30.29 -14.29
C ASP A 158 28.68 -30.20 -13.83
N ARG A 159 28.50 -30.03 -12.51
CA ARG A 159 27.18 -29.88 -11.87
C ARG A 159 26.45 -28.61 -12.30
N THR A 160 27.15 -27.65 -12.89
CA THR A 160 26.64 -26.34 -13.29
C THR A 160 26.34 -26.22 -14.79
N ASN A 161 26.49 -27.31 -15.56
CA ASN A 161 26.18 -27.29 -16.98
C ASN A 161 24.65 -27.16 -17.22
N ARG A 162 24.20 -25.91 -17.37
CA ARG A 162 22.78 -25.56 -17.60
C ARG A 162 22.18 -26.21 -18.84
N ARG A 163 22.97 -26.46 -19.89
CA ARG A 163 22.47 -27.11 -21.12
C ARG A 163 22.08 -28.55 -20.83
N VAL A 164 22.96 -29.29 -20.16
CA VAL A 164 22.71 -30.68 -19.78
C VAL A 164 21.56 -30.78 -18.78
N LEU A 165 21.49 -29.88 -17.80
CA LEU A 165 20.34 -29.79 -16.88
C LEU A 165 19.01 -29.59 -17.63
N GLN A 166 18.98 -28.75 -18.66
CA GLN A 166 17.75 -28.51 -19.43
C GLN A 166 17.33 -29.77 -20.18
N ARG A 167 18.27 -30.45 -20.84
CA ARG A 167 17.98 -31.69 -21.58
C ARG A 167 17.54 -32.81 -20.64
N LEU A 168 18.14 -32.88 -19.46
CA LEU A 168 17.73 -33.83 -18.41
C LEU A 168 16.31 -33.53 -17.92
N LEU A 169 16.00 -32.26 -17.66
CA LEU A 169 14.66 -31.83 -17.24
C LEU A 169 13.60 -32.16 -18.29
N ASP A 170 13.86 -31.88 -19.58
CA ASP A 170 12.97 -32.23 -20.68
C ASP A 170 12.66 -33.74 -20.70
N LEU A 171 13.69 -34.58 -20.57
CA LEU A 171 13.55 -36.03 -20.57
C LEU A 171 12.79 -36.54 -19.34
N GLN A 172 13.08 -36.01 -18.16
CA GLN A 172 12.40 -36.39 -16.92
C GLN A 172 10.92 -36.00 -16.96
N THR A 173 10.61 -34.81 -17.45
CA THR A 173 9.24 -34.32 -17.63
C THR A 173 8.46 -35.19 -18.62
N ALA A 174 9.05 -35.49 -19.78
CA ALA A 174 8.44 -36.37 -20.78
C ALA A 174 8.21 -37.81 -20.28
N ALA A 175 9.06 -38.28 -19.36
CA ALA A 175 8.96 -39.60 -18.75
C ALA A 175 8.06 -39.64 -17.50
N GLY A 176 7.45 -38.52 -17.09
CA GLY A 176 6.65 -38.43 -15.86
C GLY A 176 7.46 -38.64 -14.57
N GLN A 177 8.78 -38.44 -14.61
CA GLN A 177 9.68 -38.57 -13.45
C GLN A 177 9.68 -37.28 -12.63
N TRP A 178 8.51 -36.89 -12.12
CA TRP A 178 8.24 -35.59 -11.51
C TRP A 178 9.14 -35.26 -10.32
N THR A 179 9.43 -36.23 -9.45
CA THR A 179 10.33 -36.05 -8.30
C THR A 179 11.73 -35.63 -8.76
N ARG A 180 12.27 -36.31 -9.77
CA ARG A 180 13.58 -35.98 -10.35
C ARG A 180 13.56 -34.67 -11.13
N ALA A 181 12.46 -34.37 -11.81
CA ALA A 181 12.28 -33.10 -12.50
C ALA A 181 12.37 -31.92 -11.50
N VAL A 182 11.72 -32.03 -10.35
CA VAL A 182 11.80 -31.01 -9.29
C VAL A 182 13.20 -30.91 -8.69
N GLU A 183 13.90 -32.03 -8.48
CA GLU A 183 15.32 -32.01 -8.07
C GLU A 183 16.21 -31.29 -9.10
N THR A 184 15.98 -31.51 -10.39
CA THR A 184 16.70 -30.81 -11.47
C THR A 184 16.36 -29.31 -11.52
N ILE A 185 15.09 -28.93 -11.28
CA ILE A 185 14.69 -27.52 -11.12
C ILE A 185 15.40 -26.88 -9.92
N GLY A 186 15.56 -27.61 -8.81
CA GLY A 186 16.37 -27.17 -7.65
C GLY A 186 17.79 -26.77 -8.05
N LYS A 187 18.45 -27.55 -8.92
CA LYS A 187 19.79 -27.20 -9.44
C LYS A 187 19.79 -25.92 -10.27
N PHE A 188 18.72 -25.63 -11.01
CA PHE A 188 18.57 -24.36 -11.72
C PHE A 188 18.40 -23.19 -10.76
N ILE A 189 17.62 -23.36 -9.70
CA ILE A 189 17.40 -22.36 -8.64
C ILE A 189 18.73 -22.00 -7.97
N ASP A 190 19.53 -23.00 -7.58
CA ASP A 190 20.82 -22.81 -6.91
C ASP A 190 21.83 -21.99 -7.75
N GLN A 191 21.69 -22.07 -9.08
CA GLN A 191 22.58 -21.39 -10.03
C GLN A 191 22.01 -20.05 -10.54
N GLU A 192 20.76 -19.73 -10.23
CA GLU A 192 20.10 -18.54 -10.77
C GLU A 192 20.29 -17.34 -9.84
N THR A 193 20.94 -16.30 -10.39
CA THR A 193 21.21 -15.05 -9.68
C THR A 193 20.08 -14.04 -9.86
N ASP A 194 19.37 -14.10 -10.99
CA ASP A 194 18.22 -13.23 -11.25
C ASP A 194 16.99 -13.69 -10.44
N ARG A 195 16.50 -12.80 -9.57
CA ARG A 195 15.37 -13.11 -8.68
C ARG A 195 14.10 -13.44 -9.45
N ALA A 196 13.84 -12.75 -10.56
CA ALA A 196 12.61 -12.97 -11.32
C ALA A 196 12.60 -14.36 -11.99
N ARG A 197 13.74 -14.79 -12.53
CA ARG A 197 13.92 -16.15 -13.07
C ARG A 197 13.90 -17.20 -11.97
N ARG A 198 14.56 -16.96 -10.84
CA ARG A 198 14.55 -17.88 -9.69
C ARG A 198 13.14 -18.09 -9.15
N ALA A 199 12.36 -17.02 -9.01
CA ALA A 199 10.94 -17.10 -8.70
C ALA A 199 10.16 -17.92 -9.74
N ALA A 200 10.43 -17.76 -11.04
CA ALA A 200 9.77 -18.54 -12.08
C ALA A 200 10.06 -20.05 -11.96
N TYR A 201 11.28 -20.44 -11.59
CA TYR A 201 11.63 -21.85 -11.33
C TYR A 201 10.93 -22.39 -10.09
N HIS A 202 10.89 -21.63 -8.99
CA HIS A 202 10.11 -22.02 -7.81
C HIS A 202 8.62 -22.21 -8.14
N LEU A 203 8.02 -21.33 -8.94
CA LEU A 203 6.64 -21.49 -9.37
C LEU A 203 6.41 -22.73 -10.24
N ALA A 204 7.37 -23.08 -11.11
CA ALA A 204 7.29 -24.31 -11.89
C ALA A 204 7.40 -25.56 -11.00
N ALA A 205 8.32 -25.57 -10.02
CA ALA A 205 8.44 -26.64 -9.03
C ALA A 205 7.17 -26.77 -8.19
N ALA A 206 6.63 -25.66 -7.69
CA ALA A 206 5.39 -25.63 -6.92
C ALA A 206 4.22 -26.23 -7.69
N GLU A 207 4.07 -25.91 -8.98
CA GLU A 207 2.98 -26.45 -9.80
C GLU A 207 3.12 -27.97 -10.00
N ILE A 208 4.32 -28.47 -10.32
CA ILE A 208 4.57 -29.92 -10.43
C ILE A 208 4.30 -30.62 -9.09
N ARG A 209 4.75 -30.04 -7.97
CA ARG A 209 4.49 -30.58 -6.64
C ARG A 209 2.99 -30.64 -6.33
N ARG A 210 2.25 -29.58 -6.66
CA ARG A 210 0.82 -29.46 -6.42
C ARG A 210 -0.01 -30.41 -7.28
N THR A 211 0.26 -30.50 -8.59
CA THR A 211 -0.58 -31.25 -9.53
C THR A 211 -0.17 -32.71 -9.64
N GLU A 212 1.11 -32.96 -9.90
CA GLU A 212 1.61 -34.30 -10.25
C GLU A 212 2.00 -35.11 -9.02
N LEU A 213 2.71 -34.48 -8.06
CA LEU A 213 3.17 -35.17 -6.86
C LEU A 213 2.16 -35.15 -5.71
N LYS A 214 1.18 -34.22 -5.76
CA LYS A 214 0.24 -33.93 -4.65
C LYS A 214 0.95 -33.66 -3.32
N ASP A 215 2.15 -33.08 -3.40
CA ASP A 215 2.96 -32.65 -2.27
C ASP A 215 2.62 -31.20 -1.93
N THR A 216 1.52 -31.01 -1.18
CA THR A 216 1.06 -29.68 -0.79
C THR A 216 2.11 -28.93 0.04
N GLY A 217 2.80 -29.63 0.95
CA GLY A 217 3.81 -29.03 1.83
C GLY A 217 4.96 -28.42 1.04
N GLY A 218 5.57 -29.21 0.13
CA GLY A 218 6.64 -28.72 -0.72
C GLY A 218 6.18 -27.63 -1.70
N ALA A 219 4.95 -27.73 -2.24
CA ALA A 219 4.41 -26.68 -3.11
C ALA A 219 4.29 -25.32 -2.38
N LEU A 220 3.89 -25.34 -1.11
CA LEU A 220 3.77 -24.15 -0.28
C LEU A 220 5.14 -23.52 0.05
N GLU A 221 6.17 -24.35 0.29
CA GLU A 221 7.55 -23.89 0.47
C GLU A 221 8.08 -23.19 -0.79
N ASP A 222 7.87 -23.80 -1.97
CA ASP A 222 8.26 -23.22 -3.25
C ASP A 222 7.49 -21.91 -3.54
N TYR A 223 6.19 -21.83 -3.23
CA TYR A 223 5.44 -20.57 -3.34
C TYR A 223 6.01 -19.46 -2.43
N ASP A 224 6.41 -19.80 -1.21
CA ASP A 224 7.01 -18.83 -0.29
C ASP A 224 8.35 -18.28 -0.80
N HIS A 225 9.22 -19.15 -1.32
CA HIS A 225 10.46 -18.72 -1.95
C HIS A 225 10.21 -17.84 -3.17
N ALA A 226 9.23 -18.19 -4.01
CA ALA A 226 8.84 -17.35 -5.13
C ALA A 226 8.35 -15.96 -4.68
N LEU A 227 7.56 -15.88 -3.59
CA LEU A 227 7.09 -14.60 -3.04
C LEU A 227 8.24 -13.75 -2.49
N ASP A 228 9.20 -14.37 -1.81
CA ASP A 228 10.40 -13.68 -1.29
C ASP A 228 11.26 -13.10 -2.43
N ASP A 229 11.38 -13.82 -3.54
CA ASP A 229 12.13 -13.34 -4.70
C ASP A 229 11.39 -12.25 -5.49
N LEU A 230 10.07 -12.38 -5.67
CA LEU A 230 9.25 -11.39 -6.37
C LEU A 230 9.14 -10.05 -5.61
N LEU A 231 9.08 -10.11 -4.28
CA LEU A 231 8.92 -8.93 -3.42
C LEU A 231 10.23 -8.45 -2.79
N GLY A 232 11.35 -9.15 -3.03
CA GLY A 232 12.66 -8.86 -2.45
C GLY A 232 13.39 -7.64 -3.04
N THR A 233 12.80 -6.94 -4.00
CA THR A 233 13.36 -5.74 -4.63
C THR A 233 12.68 -4.47 -4.11
N ASN A 234 13.42 -3.37 -3.95
CA ASN A 234 12.85 -2.08 -3.55
C ASN A 234 13.30 -0.97 -4.53
N PRO A 235 12.39 -0.33 -5.29
CA PRO A 235 10.95 -0.57 -5.35
C PRO A 235 10.60 -1.92 -6.01
N VAL A 236 9.44 -2.47 -5.67
CA VAL A 236 8.91 -3.70 -6.30
C VAL A 236 8.34 -3.35 -7.68
N PRO A 237 8.78 -4.00 -8.77
CA PRO A 237 8.18 -3.81 -10.08
C PRO A 237 6.69 -4.19 -10.10
N GLU A 238 5.84 -3.42 -10.79
CA GLU A 238 4.39 -3.65 -10.83
C GLU A 238 4.01 -5.05 -11.33
N ALA A 239 4.71 -5.55 -12.35
CA ALA A 239 4.51 -6.91 -12.87
C ALA A 239 4.84 -7.99 -11.81
N ALA A 240 5.93 -7.80 -11.06
CA ALA A 240 6.32 -8.70 -9.97
C ALA A 240 5.30 -8.65 -8.82
N ARG A 241 4.84 -7.45 -8.45
CA ARG A 241 3.78 -7.25 -7.46
C ARG A 241 2.49 -7.96 -7.86
N THR A 242 2.03 -7.77 -9.10
CA THR A 242 0.81 -8.42 -9.62
C THR A 242 0.93 -9.95 -9.58
N ARG A 243 2.08 -10.47 -10.01
CA ARG A 243 2.36 -11.91 -9.97
C ARG A 243 2.41 -12.44 -8.54
N ALA A 244 3.01 -11.72 -7.60
CA ALA A 244 3.06 -12.10 -6.19
C ALA A 244 1.66 -12.19 -5.57
N LEU A 245 0.75 -11.25 -5.88
CA LEU A 245 -0.63 -11.31 -5.39
C LEU A 245 -1.39 -12.52 -5.95
N TYR A 246 -1.17 -12.85 -7.23
CA TYR A 246 -1.73 -14.07 -7.82
C TYR A 246 -1.21 -15.34 -7.12
N VAL A 247 0.10 -15.42 -6.88
CA VAL A 247 0.73 -16.56 -6.17
C VAL A 247 0.19 -16.67 -4.75
N PHE A 248 0.06 -15.55 -4.03
CA PHE A 248 -0.50 -15.56 -2.69
C PHE A 248 -1.96 -16.01 -2.65
N HIS A 249 -2.76 -15.69 -3.69
CA HIS A 249 -4.11 -16.24 -3.82
C HIS A 249 -4.12 -17.76 -4.02
N GLN A 250 -3.15 -18.32 -4.75
CA GLN A 250 -2.99 -19.79 -4.85
C GLN A 250 -2.64 -20.42 -3.50
N VAL A 251 -1.77 -19.78 -2.72
CA VAL A 251 -1.47 -20.21 -1.34
C VAL A 251 -2.73 -20.18 -0.48
N ASP A 252 -3.48 -19.09 -0.51
CA ASP A 252 -4.72 -18.95 0.27
C ASP A 252 -5.76 -20.03 -0.09
N THR A 253 -6.02 -20.24 -1.37
CA THR A 253 -7.00 -21.24 -1.84
C THR A 253 -6.59 -22.66 -1.49
N LEU A 254 -5.31 -23.00 -1.67
CA LEU A 254 -4.76 -24.32 -1.36
C LEU A 254 -4.84 -24.63 0.14
N VAL A 255 -4.38 -23.71 0.99
CA VAL A 255 -4.37 -23.90 2.44
C VAL A 255 -5.79 -23.87 3.02
N THR A 256 -6.69 -23.06 2.45
CA THR A 256 -8.10 -23.03 2.83
C THR A 256 -8.81 -24.35 2.52
N ALA A 257 -8.48 -24.98 1.38
CA ALA A 257 -9.02 -26.30 1.03
C ALA A 257 -8.61 -27.37 2.05
N ASP A 258 -7.36 -27.34 2.49
CA ASP A 258 -6.81 -28.25 3.51
C ASP A 258 -7.25 -27.90 4.95
N ARG A 259 -7.88 -26.73 5.14
CA ARG A 259 -8.33 -26.19 6.43
C ARG A 259 -7.19 -26.02 7.45
N ASP A 260 -5.95 -25.84 6.99
CA ASP A 260 -4.82 -25.51 7.86
C ASP A 260 -4.78 -24.01 8.16
N TRP A 261 -5.68 -23.59 9.04
CA TRP A 261 -5.82 -22.18 9.43
C TRP A 261 -4.56 -21.61 10.10
N LYS A 262 -3.75 -22.46 10.76
CA LYS A 262 -2.50 -22.03 11.42
C LYS A 262 -1.42 -21.72 10.38
N TYR A 263 -1.32 -22.52 9.33
CA TYR A 263 -0.45 -22.19 8.20
C TYR A 263 -0.93 -20.92 7.50
N LEU A 264 -2.23 -20.79 7.26
CA LEU A 264 -2.80 -19.62 6.59
C LEU A 264 -2.52 -18.32 7.36
N GLU A 265 -2.66 -18.36 8.69
CA GLU A 265 -2.28 -17.23 9.56
C GLU A 265 -0.81 -16.82 9.36
N LYS A 266 0.11 -17.79 9.36
CA LYS A 266 1.54 -17.55 9.13
C LYS A 266 1.79 -17.01 7.72
N ALA A 267 1.07 -17.50 6.72
CA ALA A 267 1.18 -17.05 5.33
C ALA A 267 0.75 -15.57 5.19
N TYR A 268 -0.39 -15.18 5.75
CA TYR A 268 -0.83 -13.77 5.78
C TYR A 268 0.17 -12.87 6.50
N ARG A 269 0.65 -13.27 7.70
CA ARG A 269 1.64 -12.49 8.45
C ARG A 269 2.95 -12.30 7.66
N ARG A 270 3.43 -13.35 6.98
CA ARG A 270 4.61 -13.25 6.11
C ARG A 270 4.38 -12.35 4.91
N MET A 271 3.23 -12.49 4.24
CA MET A 271 2.87 -11.64 3.11
C MET A 271 2.78 -10.16 3.52
N ILE A 272 2.11 -9.84 4.63
CA ILE A 272 2.06 -8.48 5.19
C ILE A 272 3.47 -7.93 5.44
N LYS A 273 4.39 -8.73 5.97
CA LYS A 273 5.79 -8.34 6.22
C LYS A 273 6.57 -8.07 4.92
N ARG A 274 6.25 -8.76 3.82
CA ARG A 274 6.88 -8.58 2.50
C ARG A 274 6.42 -7.29 1.80
N MET A 275 5.24 -6.78 2.14
CA MET A 275 4.67 -5.60 1.47
C MET A 275 5.31 -4.29 1.97
N PRO A 276 5.56 -3.31 1.07
CA PRO A 276 6.03 -1.99 1.47
C PRO A 276 5.05 -1.27 2.40
N THR A 277 5.56 -0.51 3.36
CA THR A 277 4.74 0.32 4.25
C THR A 277 3.89 1.31 3.45
N GLY A 278 2.59 1.35 3.71
CA GLY A 278 1.65 2.22 3.01
C GLY A 278 1.14 1.67 1.67
N ASP A 279 1.52 0.46 1.26
CA ASP A 279 0.91 -0.20 0.10
C ASP A 279 -0.59 -0.44 0.36
N PRO A 280 -1.51 0.01 -0.52
CA PRO A 280 -2.96 -0.18 -0.32
C PRO A 280 -3.40 -1.64 -0.12
N VAL A 281 -2.64 -2.62 -0.63
CA VAL A 281 -2.92 -4.05 -0.42
C VAL A 281 -2.78 -4.46 1.05
N LEU A 282 -2.02 -3.72 1.87
CA LEU A 282 -1.97 -3.97 3.30
C LEU A 282 -3.37 -3.93 3.92
N ILE A 283 -4.25 -3.04 3.45
CA ILE A 283 -5.64 -2.95 3.95
C ILE A 283 -6.38 -4.26 3.70
N THR A 284 -6.26 -4.84 2.50
CA THR A 284 -6.97 -6.08 2.13
C THR A 284 -6.38 -7.29 2.85
N LEU A 285 -5.05 -7.37 3.01
CA LEU A 285 -4.38 -8.45 3.74
C LEU A 285 -4.72 -8.44 5.23
N TRP A 286 -4.66 -7.27 5.88
CA TRP A 286 -5.05 -7.13 7.29
C TRP A 286 -6.54 -7.42 7.50
N HIS A 287 -7.39 -6.99 6.58
CA HIS A 287 -8.82 -7.31 6.63
C HIS A 287 -9.07 -8.83 6.54
N ALA A 288 -8.44 -9.51 5.57
CA ALA A 288 -8.57 -10.96 5.41
C ALA A 288 -8.01 -11.74 6.62
N LEU A 289 -6.88 -11.30 7.17
CA LEU A 289 -6.33 -11.86 8.41
C LEU A 289 -7.27 -11.64 9.61
N GLY A 290 -7.91 -10.48 9.71
CA GLY A 290 -8.95 -10.21 10.70
C GLY A 290 -10.16 -11.14 10.56
N GLU A 291 -10.60 -11.40 9.33
CA GLU A 291 -11.67 -12.35 9.02
C GLU A 291 -11.30 -13.80 9.39
N LEU A 292 -10.04 -14.19 9.15
CA LEU A 292 -9.51 -15.49 9.57
C LEU A 292 -9.56 -15.63 11.10
N TYR A 293 -9.09 -14.62 11.84
CA TYR A 293 -9.16 -14.62 13.31
C TYR A 293 -10.59 -14.61 13.84
N ARG A 294 -11.49 -13.85 13.22
CA ARG A 294 -12.88 -13.75 13.65
C ARG A 294 -13.64 -15.06 13.43
N SER A 295 -13.50 -15.65 12.25
CA SER A 295 -14.44 -16.67 11.76
C SER A 295 -13.90 -18.10 11.85
N ARG A 296 -12.58 -18.31 11.74
CA ARG A 296 -11.97 -19.65 11.70
C ARG A 296 -11.19 -19.99 12.97
N LEU A 297 -10.30 -19.09 13.39
CA LEU A 297 -9.45 -19.30 14.58
C LEU A 297 -10.13 -18.91 15.89
N VAL A 298 -11.18 -18.08 15.82
CA VAL A 298 -11.95 -17.59 16.98
C VAL A 298 -11.03 -16.93 18.02
N HIS A 299 -10.17 -16.03 17.54
CA HIS A 299 -9.24 -15.22 18.35
C HIS A 299 -9.68 -13.74 18.31
N PRO A 300 -10.63 -13.32 19.16
CA PRO A 300 -11.26 -12.00 19.06
C PRO A 300 -10.28 -10.85 19.25
N GLN A 301 -9.32 -10.97 20.18
CA GLN A 301 -8.28 -9.95 20.41
C GLN A 301 -7.40 -9.74 19.17
N SER A 302 -6.96 -10.83 18.52
CA SER A 302 -6.18 -10.76 17.29
C SER A 302 -6.99 -10.24 16.11
N ALA A 303 -8.29 -10.58 16.05
CA ALA A 303 -9.21 -10.03 15.05
C ALA A 303 -9.36 -8.51 15.19
N ILE A 304 -9.56 -8.02 16.43
CA ILE A 304 -9.63 -6.58 16.73
C ILE A 304 -8.37 -5.88 16.22
N GLN A 305 -7.19 -6.34 16.61
CA GLN A 305 -5.91 -5.74 16.21
C GLN A 305 -5.76 -5.69 14.67
N ALA A 306 -6.07 -6.78 13.97
CA ALA A 306 -5.97 -6.83 12.52
C ALA A 306 -6.94 -5.84 11.84
N PHE A 307 -8.19 -5.78 12.30
CA PHE A 307 -9.17 -4.85 11.76
C PHE A 307 -8.89 -3.39 12.11
N GLU A 308 -8.29 -3.11 13.28
CA GLU A 308 -7.85 -1.77 13.66
C GLU A 308 -6.74 -1.26 12.76
N VAL A 309 -5.74 -2.09 12.49
CA VAL A 309 -4.66 -1.74 11.56
C VAL A 309 -5.25 -1.51 10.17
N ALA A 310 -6.08 -2.42 9.65
CA ALA A 310 -6.77 -2.21 8.38
C ALA A 310 -7.60 -0.92 8.35
N HIS A 311 -8.32 -0.61 9.44
CA HIS A 311 -9.14 0.60 9.54
C HIS A 311 -8.32 1.88 9.66
N SER A 312 -7.17 1.84 10.30
CA SER A 312 -6.25 2.98 10.38
C SER A 312 -5.61 3.32 9.02
N LEU A 313 -5.26 2.30 8.23
CA LEU A 313 -4.63 2.44 6.92
C LEU A 313 -5.60 2.87 5.83
N ASP A 314 -6.88 2.55 5.97
CA ASP A 314 -7.91 2.90 4.99
C ASP A 314 -8.26 4.40 5.03
N PRO A 315 -8.09 5.15 3.93
CA PRO A 315 -8.44 6.57 3.86
C PRO A 315 -9.94 6.85 3.96
N ASP A 316 -10.77 5.95 3.42
CA ASP A 316 -12.23 6.09 3.31
C ASP A 316 -12.95 5.64 4.58
N LYS A 317 -12.23 5.00 5.52
CA LYS A 317 -12.78 4.50 6.80
C LYS A 317 -14.06 3.68 6.60
N ALA A 318 -14.10 2.85 5.55
CA ALA A 318 -15.24 2.02 5.15
C ALA A 318 -16.11 1.50 6.34
N PRO A 319 -17.43 1.81 6.35
CA PRO A 319 -18.33 1.51 7.46
C PRO A 319 -18.38 0.02 7.87
N VAL A 320 -18.12 -0.89 6.93
CA VAL A 320 -18.13 -2.34 7.18
C VAL A 320 -17.15 -2.69 8.29
N ARG A 321 -15.92 -2.18 8.26
CA ARG A 321 -14.91 -2.45 9.29
C ARG A 321 -15.28 -1.83 10.64
N SER A 322 -15.86 -0.62 10.65
CA SER A 322 -16.35 0.03 11.87
C SER A 322 -17.41 -0.81 12.58
N ARG A 323 -18.34 -1.41 11.80
CA ARG A 323 -19.37 -2.32 12.34
C ARG A 323 -18.78 -3.62 12.87
N ILE A 324 -17.81 -4.21 12.17
CA ILE A 324 -17.12 -5.42 12.61
C ILE A 324 -16.38 -5.17 13.93
N LEU A 325 -15.63 -4.06 14.00
CA LEU A 325 -14.92 -3.68 15.23
C LEU A 325 -15.90 -3.43 16.38
N ALA A 326 -17.02 -2.75 16.14
CA ALA A 326 -18.04 -2.57 17.17
C ALA A 326 -18.59 -3.91 17.68
N ASP A 327 -18.95 -4.86 16.80
CA ASP A 327 -19.42 -6.19 17.21
C ASP A 327 -18.36 -6.98 18.00
N LEU A 328 -17.10 -6.95 17.55
CA LEU A 328 -15.98 -7.60 18.25
C LEU A 328 -15.72 -6.98 19.62
N TYR A 329 -15.77 -5.65 19.72
CA TYR A 329 -15.65 -4.95 20.99
C TYR A 329 -16.79 -5.31 21.92
N GLY A 330 -18.03 -5.35 21.42
CA GLY A 330 -19.22 -5.77 22.17
C GLY A 330 -19.12 -7.19 22.75
N LYS A 331 -18.57 -8.13 21.97
CA LYS A 331 -18.37 -9.53 22.41
C LYS A 331 -17.21 -9.71 23.38
N SER A 332 -16.23 -8.80 23.38
CA SER A 332 -15.02 -8.89 24.21
C SER A 332 -15.05 -8.00 25.44
N ILE A 333 -16.19 -7.37 25.75
CA ILE A 333 -16.33 -6.43 26.86
C ILE A 333 -15.88 -7.05 28.19
N THR A 334 -16.21 -8.32 28.47
CA THR A 334 -15.91 -8.97 29.76
C THR A 334 -14.43 -9.21 30.01
N ASP A 335 -13.64 -9.34 28.94
CA ASP A 335 -12.23 -9.74 29.00
C ASP A 335 -11.27 -8.56 28.79
N ALA A 336 -11.81 -7.37 28.49
CA ALA A 336 -11.05 -6.20 28.08
C ALA A 336 -10.82 -5.19 29.22
N ARG A 337 -9.79 -4.35 29.07
CA ARG A 337 -9.58 -3.17 29.92
C ARG A 337 -10.61 -2.10 29.52
N PRO A 338 -11.66 -1.85 30.32
CA PRO A 338 -12.84 -1.13 29.85
C PRO A 338 -12.54 0.32 29.45
N ALA A 339 -11.52 0.95 30.03
CA ALA A 339 -11.10 2.31 29.69
C ALA A 339 -10.42 2.39 28.30
N GLU A 340 -9.54 1.43 27.97
CA GLU A 340 -8.86 1.37 26.67
C GLU A 340 -9.87 1.11 25.55
N THR A 341 -10.80 0.17 25.77
CA THR A 341 -11.90 -0.12 24.83
C THR A 341 -12.81 1.08 24.61
N THR A 342 -13.17 1.80 25.68
CA THR A 342 -14.01 3.01 25.58
C THR A 342 -13.35 4.06 24.67
N ALA A 343 -12.05 4.29 24.82
CA ALA A 343 -11.31 5.23 23.97
C ALA A 343 -11.23 4.76 22.50
N ALA A 344 -11.02 3.47 22.26
CA ALA A 344 -11.01 2.90 20.91
C ALA A 344 -12.37 3.02 20.21
N VAL A 345 -13.45 2.67 20.92
CA VAL A 345 -14.82 2.74 20.39
C VAL A 345 -15.27 4.19 20.15
N ALA A 346 -14.85 5.15 20.98
CA ALA A 346 -15.12 6.57 20.74
C ALA A 346 -14.53 7.05 19.40
N LYS A 347 -13.30 6.62 19.05
CA LYS A 347 -12.69 6.91 17.74
C LYS A 347 -13.47 6.27 16.58
N LEU A 348 -14.06 5.09 16.78
CA LEU A 348 -14.91 4.46 15.77
C LEU A 348 -16.20 5.26 15.53
N VAL A 349 -16.79 5.83 16.58
CA VAL A 349 -17.95 6.71 16.46
C VAL A 349 -17.60 8.00 15.71
N GLU A 350 -16.44 8.59 15.99
CA GLU A 350 -15.96 9.77 15.26
C GLU A 350 -15.74 9.48 13.77
N ALA A 351 -15.21 8.29 13.43
CA ALA A 351 -14.97 7.88 12.05
C ALA A 351 -16.25 7.46 11.30
N ASP A 352 -17.21 6.84 11.98
CA ASP A 352 -18.50 6.43 11.42
C ASP A 352 -19.66 6.83 12.38
N PRO A 353 -20.14 8.09 12.30
CA PRO A 353 -21.22 8.58 13.15
C PRO A 353 -22.57 7.86 12.98
N ASP A 354 -22.74 7.06 11.93
CA ASP A 354 -23.98 6.30 11.67
C ASP A 354 -23.96 4.90 12.34
N SER A 355 -22.82 4.49 12.92
CA SER A 355 -22.66 3.17 13.54
C SER A 355 -23.36 3.07 14.90
N SER A 356 -24.67 2.79 14.88
CA SER A 356 -25.46 2.55 16.12
C SER A 356 -24.86 1.47 17.03
N GLY A 357 -24.20 0.45 16.48
CA GLY A 357 -23.48 -0.56 17.24
C GLY A 357 -22.32 0.03 18.06
N ALA A 358 -21.57 0.99 17.49
CA ALA A 358 -20.47 1.63 18.21
C ALA A 358 -20.95 2.46 19.41
N TYR A 359 -22.05 3.20 19.28
CA TYR A 359 -22.63 3.93 20.41
C TYR A 359 -23.13 3.00 21.53
N ARG A 360 -23.71 1.84 21.17
CA ARG A 360 -24.17 0.84 22.14
C ARG A 360 -23.02 0.29 22.96
N VAL A 361 -21.97 -0.16 22.27
CA VAL A 361 -20.76 -0.67 22.91
C VAL A 361 -20.13 0.42 23.77
N LEU A 362 -20.08 1.67 23.29
CA LEU A 362 -19.57 2.80 24.07
C LEU A 362 -20.37 3.00 25.37
N ALA A 363 -21.70 2.88 25.33
CA ALA A 363 -22.55 2.96 26.52
C ALA A 363 -22.25 1.84 27.52
N GLU A 364 -22.16 0.60 27.02
CA GLU A 364 -21.89 -0.59 27.82
C GLU A 364 -20.50 -0.57 28.46
N THR A 365 -19.44 -0.27 27.69
CA THR A 365 -18.07 -0.19 28.22
C THR A 365 -17.90 0.96 29.19
N SER A 366 -18.57 2.09 28.95
CA SER A 366 -18.58 3.22 29.88
C SER A 366 -19.23 2.86 31.22
N LEU A 367 -20.33 2.09 31.22
CA LEU A 367 -20.94 1.60 32.46
C LEU A 367 -19.99 0.69 33.24
N GLN A 368 -19.30 -0.22 32.55
CA GLN A 368 -18.33 -1.11 33.20
C GLN A 368 -17.11 -0.37 33.72
N ALA A 369 -16.65 0.66 33.00
CA ALA A 369 -15.61 1.58 33.45
C ALA A 369 -16.07 2.50 34.60
N LYS A 370 -17.33 2.38 35.07
CA LYS A 370 -17.97 3.24 36.08
C LYS A 370 -18.05 4.72 35.67
N GLN A 371 -17.99 5.01 34.37
CA GLN A 371 -18.11 6.34 33.78
C GLN A 371 -19.59 6.63 33.43
N ILE A 372 -20.39 6.93 34.45
CA ILE A 372 -21.85 7.07 34.31
C ILE A 372 -22.25 8.20 33.35
N ASP A 373 -21.55 9.34 33.37
CA ASP A 373 -21.86 10.46 32.45
C ASP A 373 -21.63 10.07 30.99
N HIS A 374 -20.55 9.34 30.70
CA HIS A 374 -20.23 8.90 29.34
C HIS A 374 -21.29 7.91 28.84
N ALA A 375 -21.65 6.94 29.67
CA ALA A 375 -22.70 5.97 29.36
C ALA A 375 -24.05 6.65 29.08
N TRP A 376 -24.41 7.64 29.91
CA TRP A 376 -25.64 8.40 29.72
C TRP A 376 -25.61 9.23 28.43
N CYS A 377 -24.49 9.86 28.10
CA CYS A 377 -24.32 10.58 26.84
C CYS A 377 -24.44 9.66 25.62
N ALA A 378 -23.86 8.46 25.67
CA ALA A 378 -23.99 7.46 24.60
C ALA A 378 -25.43 6.97 24.42
N ALA A 379 -26.13 6.67 25.52
CA ALA A 379 -27.56 6.33 25.50
C ALA A 379 -28.42 7.48 24.94
N ARG A 380 -28.14 8.72 25.34
CA ARG A 380 -28.81 9.91 24.82
C ARG A 380 -28.62 10.07 23.30
N ALA A 381 -27.41 9.82 22.80
CA ALA A 381 -27.14 9.84 21.35
C ALA A 381 -27.97 8.80 20.60
N LEU A 382 -28.06 7.56 21.11
CA LEU A 382 -28.89 6.50 20.52
C LEU A 382 -30.38 6.83 20.49
N VAL A 383 -30.90 7.48 21.55
CA VAL A 383 -32.29 7.96 21.60
C VAL A 383 -32.54 9.03 20.53
N VAL A 384 -31.63 10.00 20.38
CA VAL A 384 -31.72 11.05 19.35
C VAL A 384 -31.65 10.45 17.94
N LEU A 385 -30.81 9.44 17.73
CA LEU A 385 -30.71 8.68 16.47
C LEU A 385 -31.93 7.79 16.21
N LYS A 386 -32.86 7.64 17.17
CA LYS A 386 -34.01 6.72 17.11
C LYS A 386 -33.58 5.26 16.88
N ARG A 387 -32.45 4.85 17.50
CA ARG A 387 -31.85 3.51 17.40
C ARG A 387 -31.60 2.88 18.78
N ALA A 388 -32.09 3.51 19.85
CA ALA A 388 -32.00 2.98 21.20
C ALA A 388 -32.89 1.74 21.37
N SER A 389 -32.36 0.76 22.09
CA SER A 389 -33.08 -0.36 22.67
C SER A 389 -33.80 0.07 23.95
N PHE A 390 -34.64 -0.82 24.49
CA PHE A 390 -35.37 -0.58 25.74
C PHE A 390 -34.43 -0.27 26.92
N ASP A 391 -33.33 -1.00 27.06
CA ASP A 391 -32.37 -0.81 28.16
C ASP A 391 -31.61 0.52 28.03
N GLU A 392 -31.28 0.92 26.81
CA GLU A 392 -30.63 2.21 26.51
C GLU A 392 -31.59 3.39 26.78
N GLU A 393 -32.87 3.24 26.44
CA GLU A 393 -33.89 4.23 26.82
C GLU A 393 -34.04 4.33 28.35
N LEU A 394 -34.05 3.19 29.04
CA LEU A 394 -34.15 3.15 30.49
C LEU A 394 -32.93 3.81 31.14
N LEU A 395 -31.72 3.53 30.61
CA LEU A 395 -30.48 4.16 31.05
C LEU A 395 -30.52 5.68 30.87
N TYR A 396 -30.98 6.15 29.71
CA TYR A 396 -31.15 7.57 29.44
C TYR A 396 -32.13 8.22 30.42
N LYS A 397 -33.33 7.64 30.58
CA LYS A 397 -34.39 8.14 31.48
C LYS A 397 -33.96 8.13 32.95
N LYS A 398 -33.25 7.08 33.38
CA LYS A 398 -32.80 6.90 34.78
C LYS A 398 -31.89 8.03 35.27
N TYR A 399 -30.96 8.46 34.44
CA TYR A 399 -30.01 9.51 34.79
C TYR A 399 -30.37 10.88 34.19
N GLN A 400 -31.50 10.99 33.48
CA GLN A 400 -31.98 12.27 32.96
C GLN A 400 -32.21 13.24 34.13
N PRO A 401 -31.54 14.41 34.14
CA PRO A 401 -31.77 15.42 35.17
C PRO A 401 -33.23 15.89 35.16
N HIS A 402 -33.84 16.02 36.35
CA HIS A 402 -35.21 16.55 36.47
C HIS A 402 -35.24 18.06 36.18
N GLU A 403 -34.15 18.76 36.51
CA GLU A 403 -33.89 20.14 36.11
C GLU A 403 -32.52 20.23 35.42
N VAL A 404 -32.38 21.15 34.47
CA VAL A 404 -31.09 21.40 33.79
C VAL A 404 -30.08 21.85 34.84
N LYS A 405 -29.07 21.00 35.09
CA LYS A 405 -27.99 21.32 36.03
C LYS A 405 -27.25 22.55 35.53
N LYS A 406 -27.33 23.66 36.28
CA LYS A 406 -26.67 24.92 35.92
C LYS A 406 -25.15 24.70 35.94
N ALA A 407 -24.49 25.05 34.84
CA ALA A 407 -23.04 25.02 34.77
C ALA A 407 -22.42 25.88 35.88
N THR A 408 -21.47 25.32 36.62
CA THR A 408 -20.73 26.02 37.68
C THR A 408 -19.46 26.68 37.13
N GLY A 409 -18.89 26.11 36.06
CA GLY A 409 -17.72 26.64 35.36
C GLY A 409 -18.05 27.52 34.15
N ILE A 410 -16.99 27.94 33.46
CA ILE A 410 -16.98 28.72 32.20
C ILE A 410 -16.10 28.01 31.17
N LEU A 411 -16.16 28.36 29.89
CA LEU A 411 -15.22 27.89 28.87
C LEU A 411 -13.99 28.80 28.83
N ASP A 412 -12.91 28.39 29.49
CA ASP A 412 -11.59 28.97 29.27
C ASP A 412 -11.01 28.56 27.89
N GLU A 413 -9.82 29.05 27.55
CA GLU A 413 -9.22 28.79 26.24
C GLU A 413 -8.88 27.30 26.03
N ASP A 414 -8.54 26.56 27.09
CA ASP A 414 -8.28 25.12 27.04
C ASP A 414 -9.57 24.34 26.78
N ALA A 415 -10.68 24.69 27.44
CA ALA A 415 -11.98 24.12 27.18
C ALA A 415 -12.45 24.46 25.75
N TRP A 416 -12.23 25.68 25.26
CA TRP A 416 -12.53 26.05 23.88
C TRP A 416 -11.74 25.23 22.85
N ALA A 417 -10.50 24.83 23.17
CA ALA A 417 -9.73 23.94 22.30
C ALA A 417 -10.40 22.57 22.11
N GLN A 418 -11.12 22.07 23.12
CA GLN A 418 -11.89 20.82 23.06
C GLN A 418 -13.22 20.97 22.32
N VAL A 419 -13.82 22.16 22.34
CA VAL A 419 -15.07 22.45 21.58
C VAL A 419 -14.79 22.56 20.08
N ARG A 420 -13.61 23.07 19.71
CA ARG A 420 -13.20 23.32 18.32
C ARG A 420 -13.33 22.07 17.43
N HIS A 421 -13.83 22.26 16.22
CA HIS A 421 -13.83 21.21 15.20
C HIS A 421 -12.39 20.92 14.71
N PRO A 422 -11.95 19.65 14.59
CA PRO A 422 -10.57 19.31 14.21
C PRO A 422 -10.10 19.90 12.87
N ASP A 423 -11.03 20.08 11.93
CA ASP A 423 -10.76 20.65 10.59
C ASP A 423 -10.61 22.18 10.56
N GLU A 424 -10.74 22.86 11.70
CA GLU A 424 -10.62 24.32 11.75
C GLU A 424 -9.15 24.76 11.60
N ASP A 425 -8.87 25.55 10.56
CA ASP A 425 -7.56 26.18 10.40
C ASP A 425 -7.36 27.29 11.45
N ARG A 426 -6.40 27.05 12.35
CA ARG A 426 -6.08 27.95 13.46
C ARG A 426 -5.38 29.23 12.99
N HIS A 427 -4.63 29.19 11.90
CA HIS A 427 -3.93 30.36 11.37
C HIS A 427 -4.93 31.32 10.73
N ILE A 428 -5.88 30.80 9.95
CA ILE A 428 -6.99 31.60 9.39
C ILE A 428 -7.79 32.24 10.52
N SER A 429 -8.19 31.47 11.53
CA SER A 429 -8.94 31.97 12.69
C SER A 429 -8.19 33.07 13.45
N ALA A 430 -6.87 32.92 13.61
CA ALA A 430 -6.02 33.93 14.25
C ALA A 430 -5.88 35.20 13.41
N ILE A 431 -5.73 35.09 12.08
CA ILE A 431 -5.73 36.26 11.18
C ILE A 431 -7.04 37.03 11.30
N PHE A 432 -8.17 36.33 11.30
CA PHE A 432 -9.48 36.97 11.49
C PHE A 432 -9.60 37.68 12.83
N ALA A 433 -9.07 37.11 13.92
CA ALA A 433 -9.04 37.81 15.20
C ALA A 433 -8.17 39.09 15.23
N VAL A 434 -7.19 39.22 14.32
CA VAL A 434 -6.41 40.46 14.20
C VAL A 434 -7.18 41.52 13.41
N ILE A 435 -7.92 41.14 12.38
CA ILE A 435 -8.51 42.08 11.41
C ILE A 435 -10.02 42.30 11.57
N TRP A 436 -10.68 41.62 12.52
CA TRP A 436 -12.14 41.60 12.58
C TRP A 436 -12.76 42.98 12.77
N GLU A 437 -12.25 43.82 13.70
CA GLU A 437 -12.84 45.13 14.01
C GLU A 437 -12.91 46.03 12.77
N SER A 438 -11.81 46.10 12.03
CA SER A 438 -11.69 46.94 10.83
C SER A 438 -12.69 46.57 9.76
N LEU A 439 -12.89 45.27 9.53
CA LEU A 439 -13.81 44.78 8.50
C LEU A 439 -15.26 44.78 8.97
N VAL A 440 -15.52 44.60 10.27
CA VAL A 440 -16.86 44.74 10.84
C VAL A 440 -17.32 46.20 10.81
N ALA A 441 -16.43 47.15 11.06
CA ALA A 441 -16.73 48.58 10.98
C ALA A 441 -17.25 49.00 9.60
N LEU A 442 -16.82 48.35 8.50
CA LEU A 442 -17.33 48.60 7.14
C LEU A 442 -18.81 48.25 6.97
N ARG A 443 -19.34 47.34 7.80
CA ARG A 443 -20.75 46.93 7.81
C ARG A 443 -21.49 47.36 9.07
N ALA A 444 -20.88 48.24 9.85
CA ALA A 444 -21.48 48.79 11.06
C ALA A 444 -22.26 50.08 10.74
N GLY A 445 -23.26 50.38 11.55
CA GLY A 445 -24.14 51.53 11.33
C GLY A 445 -24.81 52.01 12.60
N SER A 446 -25.65 53.03 12.49
CA SER A 446 -26.43 53.52 13.65
C SER A 446 -27.57 52.56 13.99
N ALA A 447 -28.09 52.62 15.22
CA ALA A 447 -29.30 51.85 15.58
C ALA A 447 -30.48 52.09 14.59
N LYS A 448 -30.58 53.30 14.04
CA LYS A 448 -31.61 53.67 13.05
C LYS A 448 -31.45 52.92 11.73
N SER A 449 -30.23 52.70 11.24
CA SER A 449 -30.00 51.97 9.97
C SER A 449 -30.36 50.49 10.05
N PHE A 450 -30.42 49.93 11.27
CA PHE A 450 -30.87 48.56 11.53
C PHE A 450 -32.35 48.48 11.96
N GLU A 451 -33.07 49.60 11.92
CA GLU A 451 -34.48 49.73 12.35
C GLU A 451 -34.72 49.40 13.83
N LEU A 452 -33.75 49.68 14.70
CA LEU A 452 -33.81 49.36 16.12
C LEU A 452 -34.43 50.50 16.93
N LYS A 453 -35.40 50.17 17.80
CA LYS A 453 -36.06 51.14 18.67
C LYS A 453 -35.66 50.91 20.13
N PRO A 454 -35.41 51.96 20.94
CA PRO A 454 -34.98 51.81 22.34
C PRO A 454 -35.90 50.92 23.19
N LYS A 455 -37.22 50.98 22.97
CA LYS A 455 -38.22 50.17 23.69
C LYS A 455 -38.18 48.67 23.36
N GLU A 456 -37.53 48.29 22.26
CA GLU A 456 -37.36 46.90 21.84
C GLU A 456 -36.07 46.29 22.41
N ARG A 457 -35.18 47.11 22.99
CA ARG A 457 -33.99 46.66 23.70
C ARG A 457 -34.42 45.85 24.91
N LEU A 458 -33.90 44.64 25.01
CA LEU A 458 -34.08 43.76 26.15
C LEU A 458 -33.10 44.21 27.24
N PRO A 459 -33.55 44.57 28.45
CA PRO A 459 -32.64 44.76 29.58
C PRO A 459 -32.13 43.38 30.01
N ILE A 460 -30.97 42.96 29.50
CA ILE A 460 -30.44 41.61 29.73
C ILE A 460 -29.92 41.47 31.18
N GLU A 461 -29.71 42.59 31.86
CA GLU A 461 -29.37 42.71 33.27
C GLU A 461 -30.58 42.39 34.17
N ASP A 462 -31.80 42.49 33.65
CA ASP A 462 -33.04 42.17 34.37
C ASP A 462 -33.42 40.69 34.15
N ASP A 463 -33.62 39.96 35.25
CA ASP A 463 -34.02 38.54 35.26
C ASP A 463 -35.52 38.32 34.98
N SER A 464 -36.23 39.33 34.50
CA SER A 464 -37.68 39.25 34.28
C SER A 464 -38.07 38.37 33.08
N ARG A 465 -37.23 38.25 32.05
CA ARG A 465 -37.56 37.50 30.81
C ARG A 465 -36.68 36.26 30.59
N VAL A 466 -37.29 35.16 30.16
CA VAL A 466 -36.59 33.88 29.88
C VAL A 466 -35.46 34.05 28.87
N VAL A 467 -35.71 34.78 27.78
CA VAL A 467 -34.69 35.05 26.75
C VAL A 467 -33.48 35.80 27.33
N ALA A 468 -33.68 36.76 28.24
CA ALA A 468 -32.58 37.48 28.90
C ALA A 468 -31.74 36.52 29.76
N LYS A 469 -32.39 35.62 30.52
CA LYS A 469 -31.69 34.58 31.30
C LYS A 469 -30.86 33.66 30.42
N ILE A 470 -31.39 33.28 29.25
CA ILE A 470 -30.68 32.43 28.29
C ILE A 470 -29.43 33.13 27.76
N PHE A 471 -29.53 34.38 27.31
CA PHE A 471 -28.37 35.16 26.83
C PHE A 471 -27.31 35.32 27.92
N ARG A 472 -27.71 35.67 29.15
CA ARG A 472 -26.77 35.82 30.27
C ARG A 472 -26.11 34.49 30.64
N HIS A 473 -26.89 33.42 30.68
CA HIS A 473 -26.36 32.08 30.93
C HIS A 473 -25.35 31.67 29.85
N ALA A 474 -25.70 31.85 28.59
CA ALA A 474 -24.86 31.52 27.45
C ALA A 474 -23.55 32.34 27.45
N ALA A 475 -23.63 33.66 27.63
CA ALA A 475 -22.46 34.54 27.69
C ALA A 475 -21.49 34.14 28.82
N ARG A 476 -22.03 33.84 30.01
CA ARG A 476 -21.24 33.36 31.15
C ARG A 476 -20.59 32.01 30.87
N VAL A 477 -21.37 31.01 30.40
CA VAL A 477 -20.84 29.66 30.12
C VAL A 477 -19.76 29.70 29.04
N LEU A 478 -19.98 30.46 27.98
CA LEU A 478 -19.04 30.56 26.86
C LEU A 478 -17.87 31.51 27.13
N ASN A 479 -17.90 32.24 28.24
CA ASN A 479 -16.94 33.29 28.59
C ASN A 479 -16.77 34.33 27.47
N VAL A 480 -17.89 34.85 26.97
CA VAL A 480 -17.92 35.86 25.90
C VAL A 480 -18.65 37.11 26.36
N ALA A 481 -18.30 38.25 25.75
CA ALA A 481 -18.97 39.50 26.01
C ALA A 481 -20.47 39.40 25.66
N LEU A 482 -21.31 39.93 26.54
CA LEU A 482 -22.75 39.97 26.33
C LEU A 482 -23.08 41.05 25.29
N PRO A 483 -23.71 40.70 24.15
CA PRO A 483 -24.13 41.69 23.17
C PRO A 483 -25.39 42.42 23.64
N ASP A 484 -25.68 43.57 23.02
CA ASP A 484 -27.00 44.17 23.12
C ASP A 484 -28.03 43.26 22.45
N VAL A 485 -29.23 43.15 23.05
CA VAL A 485 -30.29 42.30 22.51
C VAL A 485 -31.54 43.12 22.26
N TYR A 486 -32.11 42.99 21.08
CA TYR A 486 -33.39 43.59 20.71
C TYR A 486 -34.39 42.50 20.35
N VAL A 487 -35.63 42.62 20.84
CA VAL A 487 -36.70 41.68 20.53
C VAL A 487 -37.67 42.33 19.55
N GLN A 488 -37.74 41.80 18.32
CA GLN A 488 -38.57 42.33 17.24
C GLN A 488 -39.55 41.26 16.73
N PRO A 489 -40.74 41.10 17.36
CA PRO A 489 -41.68 40.03 17.04
C PRO A 489 -42.27 40.05 15.63
N ARG A 490 -42.11 41.16 14.89
CA ARG A 490 -42.60 41.32 13.51
C ARG A 490 -41.52 41.11 12.45
N ARG A 491 -40.24 41.07 12.85
CA ARG A 491 -39.12 40.90 11.92
C ARG A 491 -38.95 39.41 11.61
N ALA A 492 -38.92 39.06 10.33
CA ALA A 492 -38.66 37.68 9.92
C ALA A 492 -37.22 37.27 10.27
N GLY A 493 -37.02 35.97 10.55
CA GLY A 493 -35.72 35.42 10.93
C GLY A 493 -35.65 35.01 12.40
N SER A 494 -34.61 34.24 12.72
CA SER A 494 -34.36 33.70 14.05
C SER A 494 -33.52 34.67 14.90
N LEU A 495 -32.20 34.57 14.80
CA LEU A 495 -31.23 35.48 15.42
C LEU A 495 -30.47 36.21 14.32
N LEU A 496 -30.54 37.54 14.31
CA LEU A 496 -29.89 38.37 13.30
C LEU A 496 -28.80 39.22 13.96
N LEU A 497 -27.67 39.39 13.26
CA LEU A 497 -26.61 40.29 13.70
C LEU A 497 -26.91 41.72 13.22
N ALA A 498 -26.75 42.69 14.12
CA ALA A 498 -26.67 44.11 13.82
C ALA A 498 -25.41 44.67 14.46
N ASN A 499 -24.51 45.23 13.65
CA ASN A 499 -23.27 45.83 14.13
C ASN A 499 -23.51 47.32 14.34
N ILE A 500 -23.72 47.74 15.59
CA ILE A 500 -24.01 49.15 15.89
C ILE A 500 -22.70 49.89 16.16
N VAL A 501 -22.60 51.13 15.70
CA VAL A 501 -21.59 52.08 16.17
C VAL A 501 -22.24 53.03 17.16
N GLU A 502 -21.82 52.95 18.43
CA GLU A 502 -22.25 53.86 19.49
C GLU A 502 -21.04 54.56 20.09
N LYS A 503 -21.04 55.91 20.08
CA LYS A 503 -19.92 56.74 20.57
C LYS A 503 -18.56 56.33 19.98
N GLY A 504 -18.54 55.97 18.70
CA GLY A 504 -17.33 55.54 17.99
C GLY A 504 -16.83 54.15 18.33
N ARG A 505 -17.58 53.35 19.11
CA ARG A 505 -17.27 51.96 19.43
C ARG A 505 -18.24 51.02 18.76
N LEU A 506 -17.72 49.88 18.32
CA LEU A 506 -18.52 48.78 17.81
C LEU A 506 -19.25 48.10 18.98
N VAL A 507 -20.56 47.98 18.87
CA VAL A 507 -21.44 47.29 19.82
C VAL A 507 -22.12 46.14 19.08
N PRO A 508 -21.63 44.90 19.25
CA PRO A 508 -22.31 43.71 18.73
C PRO A 508 -23.73 43.66 19.27
N THR A 509 -24.71 43.64 18.38
CA THR A 509 -26.13 43.61 18.73
C THR A 509 -26.80 42.41 18.08
N VAL A 510 -27.56 41.65 18.85
CA VAL A 510 -28.34 40.51 18.36
C VAL A 510 -29.82 40.85 18.38
N ILE A 511 -30.49 40.63 17.26
CA ILE A 511 -31.93 40.81 17.13
C ILE A 511 -32.60 39.44 17.21
N VAL A 512 -33.47 39.27 18.20
CA VAL A 512 -34.37 38.13 18.33
C VAL A 512 -35.60 38.42 17.47
N GLY A 513 -35.65 37.80 16.31
CA GLY A 513 -36.75 37.92 15.35
C GLY A 513 -37.96 37.07 15.75
N ARG A 514 -39.00 37.15 14.93
CA ARG A 514 -40.28 36.46 15.12
C ARG A 514 -40.13 34.96 15.32
N ASP A 515 -39.23 34.33 14.56
CA ASP A 515 -39.17 32.87 14.51
C ASP A 515 -38.71 32.28 15.85
N MET A 516 -37.92 33.02 16.64
CA MET A 516 -37.49 32.61 18.00
C MET A 516 -38.54 32.90 19.09
N MET A 517 -39.64 33.59 18.76
CA MET A 517 -40.66 34.01 19.73
C MET A 517 -41.87 33.09 19.79
N THR A 518 -42.04 32.18 18.82
CA THR A 518 -43.17 31.27 18.74
C THR A 518 -42.71 29.85 18.38
N GLY A 519 -43.06 28.86 19.20
CA GLY A 519 -42.94 27.45 18.83
C GLY A 519 -41.64 26.73 19.24
N TYR A 520 -40.65 27.44 19.80
CA TYR A 520 -39.42 26.82 20.33
C TYR A 520 -39.42 26.75 21.85
N ARG A 521 -38.80 25.68 22.37
CA ARG A 521 -38.54 25.48 23.80
C ARG A 521 -37.31 26.29 24.23
N ASP A 522 -37.21 26.55 25.53
CA ASP A 522 -36.07 27.26 26.12
C ASP A 522 -34.71 26.63 25.76
N THR A 523 -34.63 25.29 25.67
CA THR A 523 -33.39 24.59 25.29
C THR A 523 -33.03 24.75 23.81
N GLU A 524 -34.02 24.92 22.93
CA GLU A 524 -33.81 25.20 21.50
C GLU A 524 -33.32 26.63 21.30
N ILE A 525 -33.95 27.58 22.00
CA ILE A 525 -33.50 28.99 22.02
C ILE A 525 -32.08 29.06 22.59
N ALA A 526 -31.79 28.35 23.68
CA ALA A 526 -30.46 28.29 24.28
C ALA A 526 -29.40 27.72 23.33
N ALA A 527 -29.73 26.70 22.53
CA ALA A 527 -28.82 26.16 21.53
C ALA A 527 -28.46 27.20 20.45
N SER A 528 -29.48 27.90 19.92
CA SER A 528 -29.27 28.95 18.92
C SER A 528 -28.53 30.16 19.47
N VAL A 529 -28.85 30.60 20.69
CA VAL A 529 -28.14 31.70 21.36
C VAL A 529 -26.69 31.32 21.63
N GLY A 530 -26.42 30.12 22.15
CA GLY A 530 -25.06 29.64 22.38
C GLY A 530 -24.23 29.59 21.09
N ALA A 531 -24.81 29.10 19.99
CA ALA A 531 -24.15 29.10 18.69
C ALA A 531 -23.88 30.53 18.17
N MET A 532 -24.84 31.45 18.29
CA MET A 532 -24.67 32.86 17.90
C MET A 532 -23.56 33.52 18.72
N LEU A 533 -23.57 33.37 20.03
CA LEU A 533 -22.56 33.98 20.91
C LEU A 533 -21.16 33.39 20.70
N ALA A 534 -21.04 32.11 20.36
CA ALA A 534 -19.77 31.52 19.95
C ALA A 534 -19.20 32.20 18.71
N LEU A 535 -20.07 32.51 17.72
CA LEU A 535 -19.69 33.20 16.50
C LEU A 535 -19.32 34.68 16.70
N LEU A 536 -19.71 35.30 17.82
CA LEU A 536 -19.30 36.66 18.18
C LEU A 536 -17.88 36.73 18.73
N ARG A 537 -17.18 35.60 18.94
CA ARG A 537 -15.75 35.65 19.29
C ARG A 537 -14.95 36.26 18.14
N PRO A 538 -13.92 37.08 18.41
CA PRO A 538 -13.09 37.73 17.38
C PRO A 538 -12.59 36.79 16.27
N ILE A 539 -12.19 35.57 16.64
CA ILE A 539 -11.70 34.54 15.70
C ILE A 539 -12.76 34.05 14.68
N TYR A 540 -14.05 34.21 14.98
CA TYR A 540 -15.17 33.72 14.16
C TYR A 540 -16.11 34.83 13.67
N TYR A 541 -16.02 36.04 14.23
CA TYR A 541 -16.94 37.16 13.98
C TYR A 541 -17.13 37.43 12.49
N LEU A 542 -16.04 37.40 11.72
CA LEU A 542 -16.09 37.68 10.29
C LEU A 542 -16.94 36.70 9.50
N LYS A 543 -17.21 35.49 10.00
CA LYS A 543 -18.15 34.56 9.37
C LYS A 543 -19.59 35.10 9.35
N LEU A 544 -19.97 35.86 10.38
CA LEU A 544 -21.31 36.48 10.47
C LEU A 544 -21.42 37.72 9.57
N THR A 545 -20.32 38.48 9.47
CA THR A 545 -20.30 39.75 8.74
C THR A 545 -20.03 39.55 7.25
N LEU A 546 -19.07 38.68 6.89
CA LEU A 546 -18.70 38.31 5.54
C LEU A 546 -19.44 37.02 5.17
N SER A 547 -20.43 37.16 4.28
CA SER A 547 -21.45 36.15 4.03
C SER A 547 -21.00 35.10 3.02
N THR A 548 -20.03 35.41 2.16
CA THR A 548 -19.54 34.51 1.11
C THR A 548 -18.10 34.03 1.37
N VAL A 549 -17.71 32.94 0.70
CA VAL A 549 -16.34 32.40 0.79
C VAL A 549 -15.37 33.38 0.12
N GLU A 550 -15.78 34.01 -0.97
CA GLU A 550 -15.02 35.02 -1.69
C GLU A 550 -14.67 36.23 -0.81
N GLU A 551 -15.62 36.70 0.00
CA GLU A 551 -15.38 37.81 0.95
C GLU A 551 -14.36 37.42 2.03
N LEU A 552 -14.44 36.18 2.55
CA LEU A 552 -13.48 35.66 3.53
C LEU A 552 -12.08 35.48 2.92
N GLU A 553 -11.99 34.96 1.68
CA GLU A 553 -10.72 34.85 0.95
C GLU A 553 -10.11 36.23 0.70
N ALA A 554 -10.92 37.21 0.27
CA ALA A 554 -10.46 38.57 0.06
C ALA A 554 -9.96 39.23 1.35
N ALA A 555 -10.58 38.94 2.50
CA ALA A 555 -10.11 39.43 3.80
C ALA A 555 -8.71 38.89 4.15
N VAL A 556 -8.46 37.60 3.93
CA VAL A 556 -7.12 37.00 4.13
C VAL A 556 -6.11 37.56 3.14
N ALA A 557 -6.49 37.68 1.86
CA ALA A 557 -5.64 38.25 0.81
C ALA A 557 -5.26 39.71 1.10
N ALA A 558 -6.21 40.53 1.56
CA ALA A 558 -5.98 41.90 1.97
C ALA A 558 -5.03 41.99 3.17
N ALA A 559 -5.20 41.14 4.16
CA ALA A 559 -4.32 41.08 5.32
C ALA A 559 -2.88 40.66 4.93
N ALA A 560 -2.74 39.66 4.06
CA ALA A 560 -1.45 39.22 3.54
C ALA A 560 -0.72 40.30 2.73
N LEU A 561 -1.47 41.06 1.91
CA LEU A 561 -0.92 42.15 1.09
C LEU A 561 -0.27 43.23 1.95
N LEU A 562 -0.87 43.57 3.10
CA LEU A 562 -0.37 44.60 4.01
C LEU A 562 0.97 44.22 4.67
N VAL A 563 1.30 42.93 4.72
CA VAL A 563 2.56 42.41 5.25
C VAL A 563 3.51 41.94 4.14
N GLY A 564 3.26 42.39 2.89
CA GLY A 564 4.16 42.16 1.75
C GLY A 564 4.06 40.78 1.10
N ARG A 565 3.00 40.01 1.38
CA ARG A 565 2.76 38.69 0.79
C ARG A 565 1.58 38.74 -0.18
N LYS A 566 1.71 38.09 -1.34
CA LYS A 566 0.60 37.91 -2.27
C LYS A 566 -0.03 36.54 -2.03
N VAL A 567 -1.28 36.55 -1.57
CA VAL A 567 -2.09 35.35 -1.31
C VAL A 567 -3.46 35.57 -1.96
N GLY A 568 -4.06 34.52 -2.51
CA GLY A 568 -5.36 34.59 -3.17
C GLY A 568 -5.27 34.71 -4.69
N ARG A 569 -6.44 34.81 -5.33
CA ARG A 569 -6.64 34.75 -6.78
C ARG A 569 -6.97 36.12 -7.38
N PRO A 570 -6.65 36.38 -8.67
CA PRO A 570 -6.82 37.70 -9.29
C PRO A 570 -8.25 38.26 -9.20
N GLU A 571 -9.26 37.40 -9.21
CA GLU A 571 -10.68 37.76 -9.18
C GLU A 571 -11.10 38.45 -7.87
N LEU A 572 -10.32 38.30 -6.80
CA LEU A 572 -10.58 38.93 -5.50
C LEU A 572 -10.12 40.40 -5.44
N SER A 573 -9.41 40.89 -6.46
CA SER A 573 -8.78 42.23 -6.45
C SER A 573 -9.74 43.37 -6.06
N PRO A 574 -10.99 43.44 -6.56
CA PRO A 574 -11.91 44.52 -6.17
C PRO A 574 -12.24 44.53 -4.67
N LEU A 575 -12.40 43.36 -4.05
CA LEU A 575 -12.67 43.26 -2.62
C LEU A 575 -11.41 43.54 -1.80
N VAL A 576 -10.24 43.11 -2.27
CA VAL A 576 -8.95 43.39 -1.63
C VAL A 576 -8.64 44.88 -1.62
N GLU A 577 -8.95 45.60 -2.71
CA GLU A 577 -8.80 47.06 -2.81
C GLU A 577 -9.68 47.82 -1.82
N VAL A 578 -10.82 47.25 -1.41
CA VAL A 578 -11.69 47.81 -0.36
C VAL A 578 -11.21 47.43 1.04
N PHE A 579 -10.85 46.16 1.26
CA PHE A 579 -10.51 45.64 2.59
C PHE A 579 -9.13 46.07 3.07
N ALA A 580 -8.11 46.13 2.21
CA ALA A 580 -6.74 46.44 2.62
C ALA A 580 -6.62 47.86 3.23
N PRO A 581 -7.18 48.94 2.64
CA PRO A 581 -7.15 50.26 3.28
C PRO A 581 -7.87 50.28 4.63
N ALA A 582 -9.01 49.60 4.75
CA ALA A 582 -9.77 49.52 5.99
C ALA A 582 -8.98 48.82 7.11
N ILE A 583 -8.35 47.68 6.79
CA ILE A 583 -7.47 46.98 7.75
C ILE A 583 -6.30 47.88 8.13
N LYS A 584 -5.62 48.48 7.15
CA LYS A 584 -4.46 49.35 7.36
C LYS A 584 -4.75 50.53 8.29
N ALA A 585 -5.93 51.14 8.21
CA ALA A 585 -6.32 52.28 9.03
C ALA A 585 -6.33 51.98 10.54
N HIS A 586 -6.52 50.72 10.92
CA HIS A 586 -6.59 50.27 12.32
C HIS A 586 -5.47 49.29 12.69
N LEU A 587 -4.53 49.01 11.77
CA LEU A 587 -3.45 48.07 11.99
C LEU A 587 -2.31 48.72 12.78
N THR A 588 -2.21 48.36 14.06
CA THR A 588 -1.09 48.78 14.92
C THR A 588 0.19 48.04 14.54
N ARG A 589 1.37 48.58 14.91
CA ARG A 589 2.66 47.92 14.66
C ARG A 589 2.75 46.50 15.25
N PRO A 590 2.37 46.25 16.51
CA PRO A 590 2.37 44.88 17.05
C PRO A 590 1.41 43.94 16.30
N ALA A 591 0.24 44.45 15.89
CA ALA A 591 -0.71 43.66 15.11
C ALA A 591 -0.15 43.32 13.71
N ALA A 592 0.60 44.23 13.08
CA ALA A 592 1.26 43.96 11.80
C ALA A 592 2.36 42.89 11.92
N GLU A 593 3.15 42.91 12.99
CA GLU A 593 4.18 41.89 13.27
C GLU A 593 3.54 40.51 13.53
N ALA A 594 2.46 40.46 14.33
CA ALA A 594 1.69 39.24 14.55
C ALA A 594 1.06 38.71 13.24
N LEU A 595 0.50 39.61 12.43
CA LEU A 595 -0.10 39.26 11.16
C LEU A 595 0.93 38.67 10.17
N LEU A 596 2.13 39.25 10.10
CA LEU A 596 3.23 38.72 9.30
C LEU A 596 3.54 37.28 9.70
N ALA A 597 3.75 37.03 11.00
CA ALA A 597 4.07 35.70 11.51
C ALA A 597 2.96 34.65 11.26
N LEU A 598 1.70 35.07 11.20
CA LEU A 598 0.56 34.19 10.89
C LEU A 598 0.46 33.91 9.38
N VAL A 599 0.63 34.94 8.55
CA VAL A 599 0.57 34.83 7.08
C VAL A 599 1.70 33.94 6.55
N GLU A 600 2.89 33.96 7.17
CA GLU A 600 4.00 33.07 6.80
C GLU A 600 3.71 31.58 7.04
N ARG A 601 2.74 31.26 7.90
CA ARG A 601 2.33 29.89 8.21
C ARG A 601 1.12 29.42 7.39
N LEU A 602 0.58 30.26 6.50
CA LEU A 602 -0.55 29.89 5.68
C LEU A 602 -0.16 28.82 4.64
N PRO A 603 -1.06 27.86 4.37
CA PRO A 603 -0.87 26.93 3.27
C PRO A 603 -0.94 27.67 1.91
N PRO A 604 -0.33 27.11 0.85
CA PRO A 604 -0.35 27.70 -0.48
C PRO A 604 -1.76 27.76 -1.10
N VAL A 605 -2.65 26.86 -0.68
CA VAL A 605 -4.06 26.84 -1.07
C VAL A 605 -4.90 27.03 0.18
N LEU A 606 -5.74 28.06 0.18
CA LEU A 606 -6.67 28.34 1.27
C LEU A 606 -8.00 27.62 1.04
N ASP A 607 -8.53 26.99 2.09
CA ASP A 607 -9.86 26.34 2.04
C ASP A 607 -10.81 27.01 3.03
N LEU A 608 -11.30 28.20 2.65
CA LEU A 608 -12.23 28.98 3.48
C LEU A 608 -13.62 28.35 3.53
N ALA A 609 -13.97 27.49 2.58
CA ALA A 609 -15.22 26.73 2.62
C ALA A 609 -15.19 25.70 3.76
N ARG A 610 -14.09 24.95 3.89
CA ARG A 610 -13.86 24.03 5.02
C ARG A 610 -13.73 24.77 6.35
N TRP A 611 -13.02 25.90 6.38
CA TRP A 611 -12.97 26.75 7.58
C TRP A 611 -14.39 27.21 8.00
N ARG A 612 -15.19 27.74 7.08
CA ARG A 612 -16.56 28.19 7.39
C ARG A 612 -17.44 27.06 7.92
N SER A 613 -17.36 25.89 7.31
CA SER A 613 -18.11 24.70 7.73
C SER A 613 -17.67 24.17 9.10
N SER A 614 -16.37 24.19 9.40
CA SER A 614 -15.84 23.76 10.70
C SER A 614 -16.22 24.74 11.82
N VAL A 615 -16.19 26.05 11.55
CA VAL A 615 -16.67 27.06 12.50
C VAL A 615 -18.18 26.94 12.77
N ASP A 616 -18.99 26.61 11.76
CA ASP A 616 -20.40 26.25 11.98
C ASP A 616 -20.54 25.07 12.95
N ALA A 617 -19.76 24.01 12.77
CA ALA A 617 -19.76 22.86 13.67
C ALA A 617 -19.32 23.24 15.08
N THR A 618 -18.23 24.02 15.23
CA THR A 618 -17.76 24.56 16.52
C THR A 618 -18.87 25.36 17.23
N ALA A 619 -19.58 26.24 16.51
CA ALA A 619 -20.68 27.03 17.06
C ALA A 619 -21.84 26.14 17.54
N GLN A 620 -22.21 25.09 16.78
CA GLN A 620 -23.27 24.16 17.21
C GLN A 620 -22.85 23.33 18.44
N ARG A 621 -21.57 22.96 18.55
CA ARG A 621 -21.02 22.31 19.75
C ARG A 621 -21.11 23.22 20.98
N ALA A 622 -20.82 24.51 20.83
CA ALA A 622 -21.02 25.51 21.88
C ALA A 622 -22.52 25.66 22.24
N GLY A 623 -23.41 25.69 21.25
CA GLY A 623 -24.86 25.65 21.45
C GLY A 623 -25.33 24.44 22.26
N LEU A 624 -24.79 23.25 22.01
CA LEU A 624 -25.07 22.03 22.79
C LEU A 624 -24.65 22.16 24.26
N LEU A 625 -23.51 22.78 24.54
CA LEU A 625 -23.03 22.96 25.90
C LEU A 625 -23.91 23.95 26.68
N VAL A 626 -24.39 25.00 26.03
CA VAL A 626 -25.31 25.98 26.62
C VAL A 626 -26.71 25.38 26.83
N ALA A 627 -27.23 24.66 25.84
CA ALA A 627 -28.57 24.06 25.92
C ALA A 627 -28.64 22.87 26.88
N GLY A 628 -27.56 22.09 27.00
CA GLY A 628 -27.52 20.85 27.78
C GLY A 628 -28.34 19.69 27.20
N GLU A 629 -29.08 19.90 26.11
CA GLU A 629 -29.99 18.94 25.50
C GLU A 629 -29.64 18.65 24.04
N LEU A 630 -29.15 17.44 23.76
CA LEU A 630 -28.74 17.03 22.40
C LEU A 630 -29.88 17.09 21.39
N ALA A 631 -31.09 16.66 21.76
CA ALA A 631 -32.24 16.66 20.86
C ALA A 631 -32.59 18.09 20.40
N ALA A 632 -32.58 19.08 21.30
CA ALA A 632 -32.79 20.48 20.96
C ALA A 632 -31.71 21.01 20.01
N SER A 633 -30.44 20.78 20.32
CA SER A 633 -29.33 21.24 19.47
C SER A 633 -29.31 20.59 18.09
N THR A 634 -29.66 19.30 17.97
CA THR A 634 -29.79 18.64 16.66
C THR A 634 -30.95 19.19 15.84
N ARG A 635 -32.10 19.52 16.46
CA ARG A 635 -33.23 20.18 15.77
C ARG A 635 -32.82 21.54 15.24
N MET A 636 -32.16 22.37 16.05
CA MET A 636 -31.67 23.68 15.59
C MET A 636 -30.59 23.57 14.52
N THR A 637 -29.69 22.59 14.62
CA THR A 637 -28.66 22.32 13.60
C THR A 637 -29.29 21.89 12.27
N THR A 638 -30.38 21.11 12.32
CA THR A 638 -31.13 20.68 11.11
C THR A 638 -31.68 21.87 10.33
N LEU A 639 -32.02 22.96 11.01
CA LEU A 639 -32.55 24.19 10.42
C LEU A 639 -31.44 25.15 9.93
N SER A 640 -30.16 24.84 10.14
CA SER A 640 -29.04 25.79 9.98
C SER A 640 -28.47 25.93 8.56
N GLY A 641 -29.27 25.71 7.51
CA GLY A 641 -28.85 25.89 6.11
C GLY A 641 -28.10 24.69 5.50
N PRO A 642 -27.20 24.88 4.52
CA PRO A 642 -26.61 23.80 3.74
C PRO A 642 -25.75 22.84 4.59
N ARG A 643 -25.67 21.56 4.19
CA ARG A 643 -24.96 20.48 4.91
C ARG A 643 -25.42 20.24 6.35
N ALA A 644 -26.64 20.67 6.71
CA ALA A 644 -27.22 20.44 8.04
C ALA A 644 -27.18 18.97 8.48
N ALA A 645 -27.48 18.02 7.57
CA ALA A 645 -27.44 16.59 7.88
C ALA A 645 -26.05 16.11 8.35
N GLN A 646 -24.97 16.55 7.68
CA GLN A 646 -23.61 16.20 8.08
C GLN A 646 -23.27 16.81 9.45
N ARG A 647 -23.61 18.09 9.67
CA ARG A 647 -23.35 18.75 10.97
C ARG A 647 -24.13 18.13 12.12
N VAL A 648 -25.34 17.60 11.87
CA VAL A 648 -26.08 16.82 12.88
C VAL A 648 -25.30 15.57 13.25
N LYS A 649 -24.75 14.83 12.27
CA LYS A 649 -23.90 13.66 12.54
C LYS A 649 -22.66 14.05 13.35
N ASP A 650 -21.95 15.10 12.94
CA ASP A 650 -20.76 15.59 13.63
C ASP A 650 -21.06 16.03 15.08
N LEU A 651 -22.23 16.64 15.31
CA LEU A 651 -22.68 17.06 16.64
C LEU A 651 -23.01 15.86 17.53
N ILE A 652 -23.67 14.83 16.98
CA ILE A 652 -24.00 13.61 17.72
C ILE A 652 -22.72 12.85 18.08
N ALA A 653 -21.78 12.69 17.13
CA ALA A 653 -20.48 12.07 17.38
C ALA A 653 -19.67 12.84 18.44
N TYR A 654 -19.62 14.18 18.35
CA TYR A 654 -19.01 15.02 19.37
C TYR A 654 -19.65 14.82 20.75
N SER A 655 -20.98 14.64 20.82
CA SER A 655 -21.69 14.49 22.10
C SER A 655 -21.33 13.23 22.92
N VAL A 656 -20.51 12.36 22.36
CA VAL A 656 -19.98 11.15 23.01
C VAL A 656 -18.44 11.05 22.92
N SER A 657 -17.77 12.13 22.54
CA SER A 657 -16.32 12.16 22.40
C SER A 657 -15.62 12.45 23.74
N PRO A 658 -14.34 12.05 23.89
CA PRO A 658 -13.53 12.41 25.04
C PRO A 658 -13.45 13.93 25.27
N ALA A 659 -13.39 14.71 24.19
CA ALA A 659 -13.37 16.17 24.25
C ALA A 659 -14.64 16.74 24.90
N TYR A 660 -15.82 16.25 24.51
CA TYR A 660 -17.07 16.69 25.10
C TYR A 660 -17.21 16.29 26.57
N PHE A 661 -16.78 15.09 26.93
CA PHE A 661 -16.77 14.63 28.32
C PHE A 661 -15.90 15.51 29.22
N ALA A 662 -14.69 15.85 28.76
CA ALA A 662 -13.79 16.75 29.47
C ALA A 662 -14.43 18.13 29.69
N VAL A 663 -15.08 18.69 28.67
CA VAL A 663 -15.76 19.99 28.77
C VAL A 663 -16.96 19.92 29.73
N ARG A 664 -17.76 18.85 29.69
CA ARG A 664 -18.86 18.66 30.64
C ARG A 664 -18.39 18.58 32.09
N GLN A 665 -17.28 17.88 32.33
CA GLN A 665 -16.66 17.80 33.64
C GLN A 665 -16.18 19.18 34.10
N HIS A 666 -15.47 19.91 33.23
CA HIS A 666 -15.01 21.27 33.51
C HIS A 666 -16.16 22.23 33.86
N LEU A 667 -17.27 22.15 33.13
CA LEU A 667 -18.47 22.96 33.40
C LEU A 667 -19.29 22.50 34.62
N GLY A 668 -18.98 21.34 35.21
CA GLY A 668 -19.69 20.78 36.36
C GLY A 668 -21.09 20.21 36.03
N VAL A 669 -21.38 19.97 34.76
CA VAL A 669 -22.72 19.56 34.26
C VAL A 669 -22.90 18.05 34.12
N THR A 670 -21.96 17.26 34.66
CA THR A 670 -21.99 15.80 34.60
C THR A 670 -23.13 15.21 35.43
N VAL A 671 -23.67 14.08 34.97
CA VAL A 671 -24.57 13.23 35.75
C VAL A 671 -23.75 12.30 36.65
N ALA A 672 -24.25 12.06 37.86
CA ALA A 672 -23.61 11.19 38.85
C ALA A 672 -24.57 10.08 39.28
N ARG A 673 -24.01 9.02 39.87
CA ARG A 673 -24.80 7.97 40.52
C ARG A 673 -25.54 8.61 41.70
N ARG A 674 -26.88 8.58 41.66
CA ARG A 674 -27.72 8.96 42.81
C ARG A 674 -27.48 8.00 43.96
#